data_AF-A0A9B0F313-F1
#
_entry.id   AF-A0A9B0F313-F1
#
_cell.length_a   1.000
_cell.length_b   1.000
_cell.length_c   1.000
_cell.angle_alpha   90.00
_cell.angle_beta   90.00
_cell.angle_gamma   90.00
#
_symmetry.space_group_name_H-M   'P 1'
#
loop_
_entity.id
_entity.type
_entity.pdbx_description
1 polymer ?
#
loop_
_entity_poly.entity_id
_entity_poly.type
_entity_poly.pdbx_seq_one_letter_code
_entity_poly.pdbx_strand_id
1 'polypeptide(L)'
;MLRPLLVAALVTLALGIPTSQDVDNAAVDSEADLLQAKQFLEKINNEHAEWSNKYTLADWDYASNLTSENLANKLNTSTEAAQYFKSAWKKVNEYPWSDIKDPNVRRQFKKFSVLGRSALPEDSYQEYEKIVSDMENIYSTAKICDYKNRTKCDLALEPELTEILMKSHDPEELKYIWVEWRKATGEKMKPLYERYVELSNLAATLNNYSDNAAYWLKDYEADDFPEQIEALWQQLKPLYLQLHAYVRRELRKKYGEDIISKDGPIPAHLLGNMWAQTWANVAEFAIPYPGKQMPDVTNAMIKQGYNATTIFRVAEDFFTSINLTAMPDLFWERSILEKPKDRELICHASAWDFYDGKDFRIKQCTRVNMEDLLTAHHEMGHVEYFLQYKNQPSIFKEGANPGFHEAVGDVISLSASTPSHLKTIKLLDDDSTDMETNINHLFLKGLEKIVFLPFAYMMDKWRWNVFQGRVTPDNYNCNWWDLAEDFQGIEPPVDRSEDDFDPGAKYHIIADVEYLRYFVSFVVQFQFHKALCTEAKQYDPQNPNSKLLHECDIYNNKAAGNLLKSMLELGASKPWQDAMEKITGQKNMDSAGLLEYFKPLTDWLTEENKKTNEYIGWKPRARQCVQTRSELAAVETTEALE
;
A
#
# COMPACT_ATOMS: atom_id res chain seq x y z
N MET A 1 -71.64 57.96 -6.76
CA MET A 1 -72.53 58.02 -5.58
C MET A 1 -71.97 57.03 -4.56
N LEU A 2 -71.31 57.50 -3.50
CA LEU A 2 -71.88 57.88 -2.20
C LEU A 2 -72.06 56.67 -1.24
N ARG A 3 -71.12 56.57 -0.28
CA ARG A 3 -71.27 55.97 1.07
C ARG A 3 -72.44 56.66 1.81
N PRO A 4 -73.09 56.07 2.85
CA PRO A 4 -72.47 55.52 4.09
C PRO A 4 -73.10 54.16 4.53
N LEU A 5 -73.03 53.63 5.77
CA LEU A 5 -72.49 54.05 7.09
C LEU A 5 -71.96 52.81 7.88
N LEU A 6 -71.52 52.99 9.14
CA LEU A 6 -71.14 51.92 10.08
C LEU A 6 -72.26 51.53 11.07
N VAL A 7 -72.22 50.30 11.58
CA VAL A 7 -72.48 49.99 13.01
C VAL A 7 -71.43 48.97 13.48
N ALA A 8 -70.97 49.08 14.74
CA ALA A 8 -69.90 48.27 15.31
C ALA A 8 -70.41 47.08 16.15
N ALA A 9 -69.54 46.08 16.36
CA ALA A 9 -69.69 45.06 17.40
C ALA A 9 -68.35 44.88 18.14
N LEU A 10 -68.39 44.81 19.48
CA LEU A 10 -67.19 44.65 20.31
C LEU A 10 -66.68 43.21 20.27
N VAL A 11 -65.35 43.06 20.28
CA VAL A 11 -64.67 41.82 20.69
C VAL A 11 -63.83 42.14 21.92
N THR A 12 -64.11 41.46 23.03
CA THR A 12 -63.32 41.56 24.28
C THR A 12 -62.45 40.33 24.45
N LEU A 13 -61.20 40.54 24.89
CA LEU A 13 -60.18 39.51 25.04
C LEU A 13 -60.54 38.48 26.11
N ALA A 14 -60.23 37.21 25.83
CA ALA A 14 -59.88 36.23 26.86
C ALA A 14 -58.38 35.97 26.80
N LEU A 15 -57.67 36.18 27.92
CA LEU A 15 -56.24 35.93 28.04
C LEU A 15 -55.97 34.43 28.23
N GLY A 16 -55.44 33.78 27.20
CA GLY A 16 -54.84 32.44 27.31
C GLY A 16 -53.35 32.55 27.61
N ILE A 17 -52.90 31.96 28.71
CA ILE A 17 -51.47 31.86 29.06
C ILE A 17 -50.83 30.82 28.13
N PRO A 18 -49.68 31.09 27.48
CA PRO A 18 -48.99 30.10 26.68
C PRO A 18 -48.31 29.08 27.60
N THR A 19 -48.83 27.86 27.62
CA THR A 19 -48.11 26.71 28.20
C THR A 19 -46.98 26.30 27.25
N SER A 20 -45.75 26.44 27.71
CA SER A 20 -44.56 25.92 27.04
C SER A 20 -44.61 24.40 26.88
N GLN A 21 -44.45 23.90 25.66
CA GLN A 21 -43.65 22.70 25.31
C GLN A 21 -43.82 22.34 23.82
N ASP A 22 -43.33 23.21 22.93
CA ASP A 22 -42.77 22.72 21.67
C ASP A 22 -41.26 22.59 21.89
N VAL A 23 -40.87 21.42 22.38
CA VAL A 23 -39.49 20.95 22.36
C VAL A 23 -39.38 20.06 21.14
N ASP A 24 -38.42 20.34 20.25
CA ASP A 24 -38.03 19.43 19.18
C ASP A 24 -37.63 18.08 19.77
N ASN A 25 -38.57 17.13 19.77
CA ASN A 25 -38.31 15.75 20.11
C ASN A 25 -37.55 15.10 18.95
N ALA A 26 -36.24 15.34 18.90
CA ALA A 26 -35.32 14.48 18.18
C ALA A 26 -35.47 13.06 18.75
N ALA A 27 -36.15 12.18 18.01
CA ALA A 27 -36.48 10.85 18.47
C ALA A 27 -35.20 10.04 18.73
N VAL A 28 -35.00 9.71 20.00
CA VAL A 28 -33.96 8.78 20.47
C VAL A 28 -34.42 7.35 20.15
N ASP A 29 -33.50 6.48 19.74
CA ASP A 29 -33.78 5.04 19.59
C ASP A 29 -34.40 4.50 20.90
N SER A 30 -35.45 3.67 20.83
CA SER A 30 -35.93 3.04 22.05
C SER A 30 -34.85 2.08 22.59
N GLU A 31 -34.70 2.04 23.91
CA GLU A 31 -33.69 1.19 24.57
C GLU A 31 -33.85 -0.29 24.18
N ALA A 32 -35.09 -0.73 23.94
CA ALA A 32 -35.42 -2.07 23.49
C ALA A 32 -34.98 -2.34 22.03
N ASP A 33 -35.20 -1.39 21.11
CA ASP A 33 -34.82 -1.56 19.70
C ASP A 33 -33.30 -1.53 19.53
N LEU A 34 -32.62 -0.64 20.27
CA LEU A 34 -31.16 -0.56 20.28
C LEU A 34 -30.51 -1.82 20.88
N LEU A 35 -31.13 -2.42 21.91
CA LEU A 35 -30.69 -3.69 22.49
C LEU A 35 -30.85 -4.84 21.49
N GLN A 36 -31.98 -4.93 20.79
CA GLN A 36 -32.21 -5.94 19.75
C GLN A 36 -31.20 -5.80 18.60
N ALA A 37 -30.92 -4.57 18.16
CA ALA A 37 -29.94 -4.30 17.11
C ALA A 37 -28.52 -4.74 17.53
N LYS A 38 -28.15 -4.49 18.80
CA LYS A 38 -26.86 -4.92 19.36
C LYS A 38 -26.76 -6.45 19.46
N GLN A 39 -27.79 -7.14 19.91
CA GLN A 39 -27.84 -8.61 19.97
C GLN A 39 -27.79 -9.26 18.58
N PHE A 40 -28.47 -8.66 17.60
CA PHE A 40 -28.39 -9.08 16.19
C PHE A 40 -26.96 -8.95 15.65
N LEU A 41 -26.33 -7.79 15.83
CA LEU A 41 -24.96 -7.56 15.38
C LEU A 41 -23.94 -8.42 16.12
N GLU A 42 -24.09 -8.67 17.42
CA GLU A 42 -23.23 -9.58 18.18
C GLU A 42 -23.23 -10.98 17.56
N LYS A 43 -24.42 -11.51 17.24
CA LYS A 43 -24.55 -12.78 16.54
C LYS A 43 -23.89 -12.77 15.16
N ILE A 44 -24.17 -11.75 14.33
CA ILE A 44 -23.59 -11.64 12.98
C ILE A 44 -22.06 -11.51 13.04
N ASN A 45 -21.50 -10.78 14.01
CA ASN A 45 -20.06 -10.66 14.20
C ASN A 45 -19.40 -11.97 14.64
N ASN A 46 -20.03 -12.73 15.54
CA ASN A 46 -19.51 -14.03 15.96
C ASN A 46 -19.52 -15.03 14.80
N GLU A 47 -20.65 -15.15 14.09
CA GLU A 47 -20.75 -16.02 12.90
C GLU A 47 -19.77 -15.56 11.78
N HIS A 48 -19.61 -14.24 11.57
CA HIS A 48 -18.62 -13.70 10.61
C HIS A 48 -17.18 -14.06 11.00
N ALA A 49 -16.78 -13.85 12.26
CA ALA A 49 -15.45 -14.22 12.75
C ALA A 49 -15.16 -15.73 12.61
N GLU A 50 -16.15 -16.60 12.86
CA GLU A 50 -16.01 -18.05 12.65
C GLU A 50 -15.77 -18.42 11.18
N TRP A 51 -16.45 -17.76 10.24
CA TRP A 51 -16.26 -18.02 8.80
C TRP A 51 -14.98 -17.40 8.26
N SER A 52 -14.62 -16.19 8.66
CA SER A 52 -13.32 -15.58 8.35
C SER A 52 -12.18 -16.42 8.90
N ASN A 53 -12.27 -16.96 10.12
CA ASN A 53 -11.27 -17.87 10.68
C ASN A 53 -11.06 -19.13 9.81
N LYS A 54 -12.14 -19.81 9.41
CA LYS A 54 -12.07 -20.99 8.52
C LYS A 54 -11.41 -20.66 7.18
N TYR A 55 -11.85 -19.57 6.56
CA TYR A 55 -11.32 -19.08 5.29
C TYR A 55 -9.81 -18.78 5.40
N THR A 56 -9.42 -17.97 6.39
CA THR A 56 -8.01 -17.59 6.61
C THR A 56 -7.12 -18.79 6.95
N LEU A 57 -7.64 -19.82 7.64
CA LEU A 57 -6.92 -21.08 7.84
C LEU A 57 -6.64 -21.81 6.53
N ALA A 58 -7.66 -21.97 5.66
CA ALA A 58 -7.49 -22.63 4.37
C ALA A 58 -6.55 -21.86 3.42
N ASP A 59 -6.60 -20.51 3.45
CA ASP A 59 -5.69 -19.66 2.69
C ASP A 59 -4.26 -19.70 3.23
N TRP A 60 -4.07 -19.69 4.55
CA TRP A 60 -2.77 -19.90 5.19
C TRP A 60 -2.17 -21.26 4.82
N ASP A 61 -2.95 -22.34 4.85
CA ASP A 61 -2.47 -23.69 4.53
C ASP A 61 -2.01 -23.79 3.06
N TYR A 62 -2.66 -23.08 2.14
CA TYR A 62 -2.19 -22.94 0.75
C TYR A 62 -0.94 -22.04 0.65
N ALA A 63 -0.98 -20.83 1.21
CA ALA A 63 0.12 -19.87 1.13
C ALA A 63 1.42 -20.36 1.81
N SER A 64 1.30 -21.24 2.81
CA SER A 64 2.41 -21.87 3.53
C SER A 64 2.83 -23.26 3.00
N ASN A 65 2.06 -23.84 2.08
CA ASN A 65 2.34 -25.12 1.42
C ASN A 65 1.59 -25.22 0.07
N LEU A 66 2.27 -24.84 -1.02
CA LEU A 66 1.67 -24.72 -2.35
C LEU A 66 1.41 -26.11 -2.98
N THR A 67 0.20 -26.62 -2.81
CA THR A 67 -0.26 -27.89 -3.38
C THR A 67 -1.64 -27.76 -4.02
N SER A 68 -1.94 -28.62 -5.00
CA SER A 68 -3.27 -28.66 -5.63
C SER A 68 -4.39 -29.08 -4.66
N GLU A 69 -4.07 -29.85 -3.62
CA GLU A 69 -5.00 -30.23 -2.55
C GLU A 69 -5.35 -29.02 -1.68
N ASN A 70 -4.35 -28.26 -1.23
CA ASN A 70 -4.59 -27.04 -0.46
C ASN A 70 -5.30 -25.97 -1.29
N LEU A 71 -5.00 -25.84 -2.58
CA LEU A 71 -5.72 -24.94 -3.48
C LEU A 71 -7.21 -25.32 -3.60
N ALA A 72 -7.50 -26.61 -3.80
CA ALA A 72 -8.88 -27.09 -3.85
C ALA A 72 -9.63 -26.84 -2.53
N ASN A 73 -8.95 -27.06 -1.39
CA ASN A 73 -9.51 -26.76 -0.06
C ASN A 73 -9.76 -25.26 0.16
N LYS A 74 -8.82 -24.39 -0.24
CA LYS A 74 -8.97 -22.92 -0.23
C LYS A 74 -10.21 -22.51 -1.03
N LEU A 75 -10.31 -22.94 -2.29
CA LEU A 75 -11.41 -22.56 -3.19
C LEU A 75 -12.77 -23.07 -2.67
N ASN A 76 -12.86 -24.31 -2.19
CA ASN A 76 -14.10 -24.84 -1.62
C ASN A 76 -14.52 -24.05 -0.36
N THR A 77 -13.58 -23.80 0.55
CA THR A 77 -13.84 -23.03 1.78
C THR A 77 -14.23 -21.59 1.48
N SER A 78 -13.63 -20.97 0.45
CA SER A 78 -13.97 -19.64 -0.07
C SER A 78 -15.44 -19.57 -0.53
N THR A 79 -15.88 -20.54 -1.36
CA THR A 79 -17.28 -20.68 -1.78
C THR A 79 -18.23 -20.86 -0.58
N GLU A 80 -17.92 -21.73 0.38
CA GLU A 80 -18.77 -21.93 1.57
C GLU A 80 -18.91 -20.66 2.42
N ALA A 81 -17.80 -19.93 2.61
CA ALA A 81 -17.80 -18.65 3.31
C ALA A 81 -18.60 -17.58 2.55
N ALA A 82 -18.43 -17.48 1.23
CA ALA A 82 -19.20 -16.56 0.38
C ALA A 82 -20.71 -16.82 0.45
N GLN A 83 -21.14 -18.09 0.46
CA GLN A 83 -22.55 -18.48 0.65
C GLN A 83 -23.08 -18.06 2.03
N TYR A 84 -22.29 -18.25 3.09
CA TYR A 84 -22.65 -17.76 4.43
C TYR A 84 -22.75 -16.23 4.46
N PHE A 85 -21.75 -15.49 3.96
CA PHE A 85 -21.76 -14.03 3.95
C PHE A 85 -22.97 -13.48 3.18
N LYS A 86 -23.33 -14.12 2.06
CA LYS A 86 -24.54 -13.79 1.29
C LYS A 86 -25.83 -14.06 2.07
N SER A 87 -25.87 -15.07 2.94
CA SER A 87 -26.99 -15.29 3.85
C SER A 87 -27.03 -14.28 5.01
N ALA A 88 -25.88 -13.88 5.55
CA ALA A 88 -25.78 -12.86 6.59
C ALA A 88 -26.24 -11.49 6.06
N TRP A 89 -25.72 -11.10 4.90
CA TRP A 89 -26.08 -9.87 4.18
C TRP A 89 -27.60 -9.74 3.93
N LYS A 90 -28.31 -10.83 3.60
CA LYS A 90 -29.78 -10.81 3.48
C LYS A 90 -30.45 -10.40 4.80
N LYS A 91 -30.11 -11.09 5.90
CA LYS A 91 -30.64 -10.79 7.25
C LYS A 91 -30.33 -9.34 7.67
N VAL A 92 -29.13 -8.85 7.32
CA VAL A 92 -28.67 -7.48 7.61
C VAL A 92 -29.51 -6.44 6.86
N ASN A 93 -29.83 -6.67 5.58
CA ASN A 93 -30.64 -5.75 4.78
C ASN A 93 -32.15 -5.87 5.03
N GLU A 94 -32.62 -7.01 5.57
CA GLU A 94 -33.99 -7.16 6.08
C GLU A 94 -34.21 -6.44 7.43
N TYR A 95 -33.13 -6.12 8.16
CA TYR A 95 -33.20 -5.37 9.42
C TYR A 95 -33.44 -3.87 9.16
N PRO A 96 -34.36 -3.18 9.88
CA PRO A 96 -34.62 -1.75 9.70
C PRO A 96 -33.53 -0.87 10.36
N TRP A 97 -32.30 -0.94 9.87
CA TRP A 97 -31.13 -0.31 10.50
C TRP A 97 -30.86 1.15 10.08
N SER A 98 -31.45 1.60 8.97
CA SER A 98 -31.20 2.94 8.40
C SER A 98 -31.47 4.08 9.36
N ASP A 99 -32.51 3.93 10.19
CA ASP A 99 -32.98 4.96 11.11
C ASP A 99 -32.26 4.98 12.46
N ILE A 100 -31.45 3.96 12.79
CA ILE A 100 -30.73 3.84 14.06
C ILE A 100 -29.83 5.05 14.28
N LYS A 101 -29.92 5.67 15.47
CA LYS A 101 -29.13 6.86 15.84
C LYS A 101 -27.75 6.50 16.39
N ASP A 102 -27.58 5.37 17.08
CA ASP A 102 -26.27 4.88 17.53
C ASP A 102 -25.30 4.71 16.32
N PRO A 103 -24.24 5.53 16.23
CA PRO A 103 -23.40 5.58 15.03
C PRO A 103 -22.52 4.33 14.89
N ASN A 104 -22.13 3.69 15.99
CA ASN A 104 -21.31 2.47 15.95
C ASN A 104 -22.15 1.27 15.50
N VAL A 105 -23.41 1.19 15.95
CA VAL A 105 -24.37 0.18 15.48
C VAL A 105 -24.67 0.41 13.99
N ARG A 106 -25.05 1.63 13.59
CA ARG A 106 -25.36 1.95 12.18
C ARG A 106 -24.17 1.70 11.25
N ARG A 107 -22.93 1.99 11.69
CA ARG A 107 -21.71 1.73 10.89
C ARG A 107 -21.45 0.24 10.68
N GLN A 108 -21.70 -0.62 11.68
CA GLN A 108 -21.60 -2.09 11.50
C GLN A 108 -22.61 -2.58 10.47
N PHE A 109 -23.88 -2.17 10.58
CA PHE A 109 -24.89 -2.50 9.56
C PHE A 109 -24.48 -2.01 8.16
N LYS A 110 -23.98 -0.76 8.04
CA LYS A 110 -23.50 -0.21 6.75
C LYS A 110 -22.35 -1.03 6.16
N LYS A 111 -21.38 -1.48 6.96
CA LYS A 111 -20.30 -2.35 6.45
C LYS A 111 -20.84 -3.73 6.06
N PHE A 112 -21.64 -4.38 6.89
CA PHE A 112 -22.25 -5.68 6.57
C PHE A 112 -23.28 -5.63 5.43
N SER A 113 -23.80 -4.45 5.06
CA SER A 113 -24.69 -4.29 3.89
C SER A 113 -23.93 -4.24 2.56
N VAL A 114 -22.58 -4.21 2.59
CA VAL A 114 -21.70 -4.39 1.43
C VAL A 114 -21.16 -5.82 1.45
N LEU A 115 -21.49 -6.60 0.43
CA LEU A 115 -21.16 -8.04 0.33
C LEU A 115 -19.87 -8.30 -0.46
N GLY A 116 -19.39 -7.31 -1.22
CA GLY A 116 -18.21 -7.43 -2.07
C GLY A 116 -18.38 -8.51 -3.15
N ARG A 117 -17.31 -9.26 -3.44
CA ARG A 117 -17.26 -10.28 -4.51
C ARG A 117 -18.30 -11.38 -4.35
N SER A 118 -18.63 -11.74 -3.11
CA SER A 118 -19.69 -12.71 -2.75
C SER A 118 -21.10 -12.29 -3.24
N ALA A 119 -21.27 -11.08 -3.75
CA ALA A 119 -22.49 -10.64 -4.43
C ALA A 119 -22.70 -11.36 -5.77
N LEU A 120 -21.63 -11.77 -6.46
CA LEU A 120 -21.66 -12.53 -7.72
C LEU A 120 -22.53 -13.81 -7.63
N PRO A 121 -23.14 -14.27 -8.74
CA PRO A 121 -23.65 -15.63 -8.85
C PRO A 121 -22.54 -16.66 -8.54
N GLU A 122 -22.88 -17.83 -8.00
CA GLU A 122 -21.91 -18.86 -7.59
C GLU A 122 -20.93 -19.22 -8.73
N ASP A 123 -21.45 -19.56 -9.92
CA ASP A 123 -20.61 -19.91 -11.08
C ASP A 123 -19.64 -18.77 -11.45
N SER A 124 -20.09 -17.51 -11.37
CA SER A 124 -19.28 -16.32 -11.66
C SER A 124 -18.28 -15.99 -10.55
N TYR A 125 -18.58 -16.34 -9.31
CA TYR A 125 -17.67 -16.23 -8.17
C TYR A 125 -16.54 -17.27 -8.28
N GLN A 126 -16.88 -18.52 -8.61
CA GLN A 126 -15.89 -19.57 -8.87
C GLN A 126 -15.04 -19.25 -10.10
N GLU A 127 -15.64 -18.70 -11.17
CA GLU A 127 -14.90 -18.19 -12.33
C GLU A 127 -13.91 -17.09 -11.94
N TYR A 128 -14.33 -16.12 -11.11
CA TYR A 128 -13.49 -15.03 -10.63
C TYR A 128 -12.28 -15.53 -9.82
N GLU A 129 -12.52 -16.33 -8.78
CA GLU A 129 -11.47 -16.88 -7.91
C GLU A 129 -10.48 -17.74 -8.72
N LYS A 130 -10.99 -18.51 -9.69
CA LYS A 130 -10.15 -19.29 -10.61
C LYS A 130 -9.31 -18.39 -11.51
N ILE A 131 -9.87 -17.32 -12.08
CA ILE A 131 -9.13 -16.39 -12.94
C ILE A 131 -7.98 -15.71 -12.18
N VAL A 132 -8.23 -15.23 -10.96
CA VAL A 132 -7.17 -14.65 -10.11
C VAL A 132 -6.10 -15.71 -9.79
N SER A 133 -6.51 -16.92 -9.39
CA SER A 133 -5.56 -18.02 -9.12
C SER A 133 -4.77 -18.47 -10.36
N ASP A 134 -5.37 -18.48 -11.55
CA ASP A 134 -4.70 -18.79 -12.81
C ASP A 134 -3.62 -17.74 -13.13
N MET A 135 -3.93 -16.45 -12.95
CA MET A 135 -2.97 -15.37 -13.16
C MET A 135 -1.84 -15.37 -12.11
N GLU A 136 -2.14 -15.60 -10.83
CA GLU A 136 -1.13 -15.81 -9.78
C GLU A 136 -0.21 -16.99 -10.10
N ASN A 137 -0.75 -18.10 -10.59
CA ASN A 137 0.02 -19.27 -10.98
C ASN A 137 0.90 -19.01 -12.21
N ILE A 138 0.40 -18.32 -13.24
CA ILE A 138 1.21 -17.92 -14.41
C ILE A 138 2.37 -17.01 -13.96
N TYR A 139 2.13 -16.08 -13.04
CA TYR A 139 3.15 -15.16 -12.53
C TYR A 139 4.22 -15.89 -11.71
N SER A 140 3.80 -16.67 -10.72
CA SER A 140 4.70 -17.33 -9.76
C SER A 140 5.50 -18.49 -10.36
N THR A 141 5.00 -19.13 -11.43
CA THR A 141 5.71 -20.22 -12.13
C THR A 141 6.46 -19.76 -13.39
N ALA A 142 6.39 -18.47 -13.75
CA ALA A 142 7.07 -17.94 -14.93
C ALA A 142 8.59 -18.06 -14.82
N LYS A 143 9.20 -18.51 -15.91
CA LYS A 143 10.65 -18.64 -16.08
C LYS A 143 11.07 -18.14 -17.45
N ILE A 144 12.29 -17.60 -17.55
CA ILE A 144 12.89 -17.15 -18.81
C ILE A 144 14.22 -17.86 -19.07
N CYS A 145 14.72 -17.73 -20.30
CA CYS A 145 16.05 -18.20 -20.64
C CYS A 145 17.13 -17.20 -20.20
N ASP A 146 18.34 -17.69 -19.93
CA ASP A 146 19.49 -16.87 -19.54
C ASP A 146 19.94 -15.96 -20.71
N TYR A 147 20.47 -14.76 -20.39
CA TYR A 147 20.98 -13.84 -21.40
C TYR A 147 22.16 -14.42 -22.19
N LYS A 148 23.10 -15.03 -21.47
CA LYS A 148 24.39 -15.51 -21.97
C LYS A 148 24.32 -16.98 -22.41
N ASN A 149 23.42 -17.78 -21.84
CA ASN A 149 23.18 -19.17 -22.25
C ASN A 149 21.69 -19.46 -22.55
N ARG A 150 21.29 -19.26 -23.82
CA ARG A 150 19.91 -19.48 -24.31
C ARG A 150 19.32 -20.88 -24.10
N THR A 151 20.13 -21.88 -23.72
CA THR A 151 19.64 -23.24 -23.41
C THR A 151 19.23 -23.43 -21.94
N LYS A 152 19.66 -22.53 -21.05
CA LYS A 152 19.29 -22.52 -19.63
C LYS A 152 18.01 -21.70 -19.48
N CYS A 153 16.86 -22.36 -19.30
CA CYS A 153 15.54 -21.72 -19.21
C CYS A 153 14.83 -22.03 -17.89
N ASP A 154 15.55 -21.89 -16.79
CA ASP A 154 15.10 -22.19 -15.43
C ASP A 154 15.05 -20.96 -14.48
N LEU A 155 15.44 -19.77 -14.97
CA LEU A 155 15.53 -18.52 -14.19
C LEU A 155 14.12 -18.02 -13.80
N ALA A 156 13.83 -17.95 -12.51
CA ALA A 156 12.60 -17.36 -11.97
C ALA A 156 12.84 -15.90 -11.54
N LEU A 157 11.75 -15.16 -11.28
CA LEU A 157 11.83 -13.78 -10.77
C LEU A 157 12.70 -13.71 -9.50
N GLU A 158 12.38 -14.56 -8.53
CA GLU A 158 13.07 -14.65 -7.25
C GLU A 158 13.80 -16.00 -7.10
N PRO A 159 15.12 -16.02 -6.83
CA PRO A 159 16.03 -14.87 -6.72
C PRO A 159 16.66 -14.44 -8.06
N GLU A 160 16.63 -15.27 -9.12
CA GLU A 160 17.58 -15.11 -10.23
C GLU A 160 17.46 -13.78 -10.99
N LEU A 161 16.25 -13.38 -11.43
CA LEU A 161 16.11 -12.14 -12.19
C LEU A 161 16.28 -10.91 -11.30
N THR A 162 15.77 -10.94 -10.08
CA THR A 162 15.97 -9.87 -9.10
C THR A 162 17.47 -9.66 -8.82
N GLU A 163 18.25 -10.73 -8.61
CA GLU A 163 19.71 -10.60 -8.46
C GLU A 163 20.43 -10.04 -9.69
N ILE A 164 20.00 -10.42 -10.92
CA ILE A 164 20.60 -9.86 -12.15
C ILE A 164 20.27 -8.37 -12.28
N LEU A 165 19.03 -7.96 -11.99
CA LEU A 165 18.61 -6.55 -11.98
C LEU A 165 19.38 -5.72 -10.95
N MET A 166 19.70 -6.30 -9.79
CA MET A 166 20.49 -5.64 -8.74
C MET A 166 21.97 -5.46 -9.13
N LYS A 167 22.56 -6.44 -9.82
CA LYS A 167 24.03 -6.57 -9.94
C LYS A 167 24.57 -6.34 -11.36
N SER A 168 23.76 -6.47 -12.40
CA SER A 168 24.25 -6.29 -13.77
C SER A 168 24.41 -4.81 -14.11
N HIS A 169 25.39 -4.53 -14.95
CA HIS A 169 25.65 -3.22 -15.54
C HIS A 169 25.73 -3.32 -17.08
N ASP A 170 25.20 -4.41 -17.65
CA ASP A 170 25.06 -4.59 -19.09
C ASP A 170 23.62 -4.17 -19.49
N PRO A 171 23.43 -3.02 -20.18
CA PRO A 171 22.12 -2.56 -20.60
C PRO A 171 21.38 -3.58 -21.48
N GLU A 172 22.10 -4.38 -22.29
CA GLU A 172 21.48 -5.37 -23.17
C GLU A 172 21.00 -6.60 -22.40
N GLU A 173 21.72 -7.01 -21.35
CA GLU A 173 21.27 -8.04 -20.42
C GLU A 173 20.02 -7.58 -19.64
N LEU A 174 20.06 -6.36 -19.09
CA LEU A 174 18.95 -5.75 -18.35
C LEU A 174 17.71 -5.56 -19.25
N LYS A 175 17.91 -5.18 -20.52
CA LYS A 175 16.83 -5.02 -21.51
C LYS A 175 16.23 -6.38 -21.85
N TYR A 176 17.06 -7.39 -22.08
CA TYR A 176 16.61 -8.72 -22.40
C TYR A 176 15.73 -9.31 -21.28
N ILE A 177 16.18 -9.29 -20.02
CA ILE A 177 15.39 -9.86 -18.91
C ILE A 177 14.09 -9.08 -18.68
N TRP A 178 14.10 -7.76 -18.85
CA TRP A 178 12.93 -6.90 -18.73
C TRP A 178 11.86 -7.26 -19.76
N VAL A 179 12.27 -7.51 -21.02
CA VAL A 179 11.39 -7.87 -22.14
C VAL A 179 10.84 -9.29 -21.98
N GLU A 180 11.71 -10.27 -21.72
CA GLU A 180 11.27 -11.66 -21.61
C GLU A 180 10.42 -11.92 -20.36
N TRP A 181 10.62 -11.19 -19.27
CA TRP A 181 9.70 -11.27 -18.12
C TRP A 181 8.27 -10.87 -18.50
N ARG A 182 8.12 -9.78 -19.27
CA ARG A 182 6.80 -9.27 -19.73
C ARG A 182 6.14 -10.21 -20.74
N LYS A 183 6.92 -10.83 -21.64
CA LYS A 183 6.46 -11.93 -22.51
C LYS A 183 6.03 -13.18 -21.72
N ALA A 184 6.81 -13.55 -20.71
CA ALA A 184 6.57 -14.76 -19.93
C ALA A 184 5.37 -14.63 -18.98
N THR A 185 5.02 -13.40 -18.58
CA THR A 185 3.90 -13.07 -17.70
C THR A 185 2.80 -12.29 -18.43
N GLY A 186 2.94 -10.96 -18.51
CA GLY A 186 1.95 -10.00 -19.00
C GLY A 186 1.14 -10.45 -20.22
N GLU A 187 1.80 -10.79 -21.32
CA GLU A 187 1.11 -11.24 -22.56
C GLU A 187 0.12 -12.39 -22.34
N LYS A 188 0.43 -13.33 -21.44
CA LYS A 188 -0.46 -14.46 -21.12
C LYS A 188 -1.63 -14.07 -20.23
N MET A 189 -1.51 -12.95 -19.50
CA MET A 189 -2.55 -12.46 -18.59
C MET A 189 -3.65 -11.70 -19.32
N LYS A 190 -3.36 -11.04 -20.45
CA LYS A 190 -4.29 -10.11 -21.11
C LYS A 190 -5.75 -10.64 -21.23
N PRO A 191 -6.01 -11.83 -21.81
CA PRO A 191 -7.39 -12.33 -21.92
C PRO A 191 -8.03 -12.72 -20.58
N LEU A 192 -7.23 -13.12 -19.57
CA LEU A 192 -7.73 -13.39 -18.21
C LEU A 192 -8.10 -12.07 -17.51
N TYR A 193 -7.28 -11.04 -17.70
CA TYR A 193 -7.46 -9.73 -17.08
C TYR A 193 -8.70 -9.00 -17.62
N GLU A 194 -8.98 -9.09 -18.92
CA GLU A 194 -10.22 -8.59 -19.52
C GLU A 194 -11.46 -9.17 -18.80
N ARG A 195 -11.52 -10.50 -18.65
CA ARG A 195 -12.63 -11.18 -17.97
C ARG A 195 -12.69 -10.88 -16.47
N TYR A 196 -11.55 -10.73 -15.82
CA TYR A 196 -11.45 -10.27 -14.43
C TYR A 196 -12.03 -8.85 -14.25
N VAL A 197 -11.78 -7.92 -15.18
CA VAL A 197 -12.34 -6.56 -15.13
C VAL A 197 -13.87 -6.59 -15.26
N GLU A 198 -14.42 -7.39 -16.18
CA GLU A 198 -15.87 -7.58 -16.32
C GLU A 198 -16.52 -8.08 -15.02
N LEU A 199 -15.97 -9.13 -14.43
CA LEU A 199 -16.49 -9.73 -13.20
C LEU A 199 -16.32 -8.82 -11.98
N SER A 200 -15.21 -8.08 -11.90
CA SER A 200 -14.95 -7.06 -10.86
C SER A 200 -16.01 -5.94 -10.91
N ASN A 201 -16.28 -5.41 -12.11
CA ASN A 201 -17.30 -4.39 -12.30
C ASN A 201 -18.71 -4.92 -12.03
N LEU A 202 -19.03 -6.15 -12.45
CA LEU A 202 -20.30 -6.79 -12.11
C LEU A 202 -20.48 -6.93 -10.58
N ALA A 203 -19.44 -7.36 -9.86
CA ALA A 203 -19.46 -7.43 -8.40
C ALA A 203 -19.69 -6.05 -7.77
N ALA A 204 -19.04 -4.99 -8.27
CA ALA A 204 -19.22 -3.63 -7.80
C ALA A 204 -20.66 -3.12 -8.04
N THR A 205 -21.23 -3.33 -9.24
CA THR A 205 -22.62 -2.97 -9.56
C THR A 205 -23.63 -3.72 -8.70
N LEU A 206 -23.40 -5.00 -8.40
CA LEU A 206 -24.24 -5.78 -7.48
C LEU A 206 -24.16 -5.28 -6.02
N ASN A 207 -23.15 -4.46 -5.68
CA ASN A 207 -23.03 -3.75 -4.40
C ASN A 207 -23.48 -2.28 -4.48
N ASN A 208 -24.13 -1.85 -5.57
CA ASN A 208 -24.58 -0.48 -5.85
C ASN A 208 -23.45 0.55 -6.05
N TYR A 209 -22.26 0.13 -6.49
CA TYR A 209 -21.20 1.01 -6.97
C TYR A 209 -21.20 1.09 -8.51
N SER A 210 -20.72 2.19 -9.09
CA SER A 210 -20.68 2.37 -10.56
C SER A 210 -19.77 1.35 -11.25
N ASP A 211 -18.65 1.04 -10.61
CA ASP A 211 -17.52 0.28 -11.12
C ASP A 211 -16.62 -0.15 -9.95
N ASN A 212 -15.63 -1.00 -10.21
CA ASN A 212 -14.74 -1.50 -9.16
C ASN A 212 -13.78 -0.43 -8.59
N ALA A 213 -13.53 0.68 -9.30
CA ALA A 213 -12.75 1.79 -8.75
C ALA A 213 -13.53 2.50 -7.64
N ALA A 214 -14.81 2.79 -7.87
CA ALA A 214 -15.71 3.32 -6.84
C ALA A 214 -15.87 2.34 -5.66
N TYR A 215 -15.90 1.04 -5.92
CA TYR A 215 -15.92 0.02 -4.87
C TYR A 215 -14.63 -0.03 -4.03
N TRP A 216 -13.44 0.17 -4.60
CA TRP A 216 -12.20 0.28 -3.81
C TRP A 216 -12.10 1.62 -3.07
N LEU A 217 -12.45 2.73 -3.73
CA LEU A 217 -12.38 4.07 -3.13
C LEU A 217 -13.31 4.26 -1.93
N LYS A 218 -14.37 3.44 -1.80
CA LYS A 218 -15.29 3.45 -0.64
C LYS A 218 -14.56 3.35 0.72
N ASP A 219 -13.44 2.62 0.77
CA ASP A 219 -12.74 2.29 2.01
C ASP A 219 -11.90 3.48 2.53
N TYR A 220 -11.81 4.55 1.74
CA TYR A 220 -11.25 5.85 2.10
C TYR A 220 -12.32 6.89 2.50
N GLU A 221 -13.61 6.54 2.49
CA GLU A 221 -14.73 7.34 3.04
C GLU A 221 -14.66 8.86 2.75
N ALA A 222 -14.28 9.23 1.52
CA ALA A 222 -14.19 10.61 1.03
C ALA A 222 -14.51 10.64 -0.48
N ASP A 223 -15.46 11.49 -0.88
CA ASP A 223 -15.92 11.57 -2.28
C ASP A 223 -14.88 12.21 -3.22
N ASP A 224 -13.99 13.06 -2.66
CA ASP A 224 -12.91 13.78 -3.35
C ASP A 224 -11.53 13.12 -3.16
N PHE A 225 -11.48 11.83 -2.78
CA PHE A 225 -10.22 11.16 -2.49
C PHE A 225 -9.24 11.14 -3.67
N PRO A 226 -9.63 10.88 -4.94
CA PRO A 226 -8.72 10.97 -6.08
C PRO A 226 -8.06 12.36 -6.23
N GLU A 227 -8.81 13.43 -5.98
CA GLU A 227 -8.33 14.81 -5.98
C GLU A 227 -7.38 15.09 -4.82
N GLN A 228 -7.63 14.54 -3.62
CA GLN A 228 -6.69 14.62 -2.49
C GLN A 228 -5.34 13.94 -2.81
N ILE A 229 -5.37 12.78 -3.45
CA ILE A 229 -4.16 12.06 -3.88
C ILE A 229 -3.38 12.84 -4.94
N GLU A 230 -4.06 13.39 -5.96
CA GLU A 230 -3.42 14.27 -6.94
C GLU A 230 -2.79 15.50 -6.28
N ALA A 231 -3.49 16.14 -5.33
CA ALA A 231 -2.97 17.30 -4.60
C ALA A 231 -1.71 16.96 -3.79
N LEU A 232 -1.69 15.81 -3.10
CA LEU A 232 -0.50 15.31 -2.40
C LEU A 232 0.65 15.03 -3.37
N TRP A 233 0.37 14.38 -4.52
CA TRP A 233 1.38 14.14 -5.54
C TRP A 233 1.97 15.45 -6.07
N GLN A 234 1.17 16.47 -6.37
CA GLN A 234 1.69 17.76 -6.85
C GLN A 234 2.55 18.50 -5.80
N GLN A 235 2.31 18.30 -4.51
CA GLN A 235 3.19 18.82 -3.43
C GLN A 235 4.53 18.08 -3.37
N LEU A 236 4.53 16.78 -3.67
CA LEU A 236 5.70 15.88 -3.60
C LEU A 236 6.54 15.90 -4.89
N LYS A 237 5.91 16.20 -6.04
CA LYS A 237 6.51 16.23 -7.38
C LYS A 237 7.81 17.07 -7.46
N PRO A 238 7.94 18.27 -6.86
CA PRO A 238 9.18 19.04 -6.92
C PRO A 238 10.41 18.31 -6.36
N LEU A 239 10.27 17.57 -5.26
CA LEU A 239 11.34 16.73 -4.70
C LEU A 239 11.63 15.54 -5.63
N TYR A 240 10.60 14.86 -6.11
CA TYR A 240 10.77 13.78 -7.08
C TYR A 240 11.55 14.22 -8.34
N LEU A 241 11.22 15.38 -8.90
CA LEU A 241 11.88 15.90 -10.11
C LEU A 241 13.38 16.21 -9.89
N GLN A 242 13.77 16.66 -8.69
CA GLN A 242 15.18 16.88 -8.33
C GLN A 242 15.92 15.54 -8.21
N LEU A 243 15.30 14.54 -7.58
CA LEU A 243 15.89 13.20 -7.43
C LEU A 243 16.00 12.49 -8.79
N HIS A 244 14.96 12.55 -9.63
CA HIS A 244 14.95 12.03 -11.00
C HIS A 244 16.07 12.62 -11.85
N ALA A 245 16.19 13.95 -11.89
CA ALA A 245 17.22 14.63 -12.69
C ALA A 245 18.65 14.23 -12.26
N TYR A 246 18.88 14.11 -10.93
CA TYR A 246 20.14 13.65 -10.38
C TYR A 246 20.44 12.19 -10.76
N VAL A 247 19.47 11.28 -10.59
CA VAL A 247 19.65 9.86 -10.94
C VAL A 247 19.86 9.68 -12.45
N ARG A 248 19.12 10.41 -13.29
CA ARG A 248 19.35 10.44 -14.75
C ARG A 248 20.77 10.87 -15.08
N ARG A 249 21.32 11.89 -14.41
CA ARG A 249 22.71 12.32 -14.58
C ARG A 249 23.72 11.23 -14.21
N GLU A 250 23.55 10.54 -13.09
CA GLU A 250 24.47 9.46 -12.68
C GLU A 250 24.37 8.24 -13.61
N LEU A 251 23.16 7.85 -14.03
CA LEU A 251 22.96 6.83 -15.07
C LEU A 251 23.66 7.22 -16.38
N ARG A 252 23.58 8.49 -16.79
CA ARG A 252 24.21 9.01 -18.01
C ARG A 252 25.73 9.02 -17.94
N LYS A 253 26.32 9.28 -16.76
CA LYS A 253 27.77 9.08 -16.52
C LYS A 253 28.18 7.60 -16.56
N LYS A 254 27.32 6.69 -16.10
CA LYS A 254 27.57 5.23 -16.06
C LYS A 254 27.46 4.56 -17.44
N TYR A 255 26.41 4.90 -18.19
CA TYR A 255 26.01 4.21 -19.43
C TYR A 255 26.22 5.02 -20.72
N GLY A 256 26.48 6.33 -20.62
CA GLY A 256 26.69 7.23 -21.76
C GLY A 256 25.42 7.96 -22.23
N GLU A 257 25.64 9.08 -22.93
CA GLU A 257 24.57 9.96 -23.46
C GLU A 257 23.76 9.27 -24.58
N ASP A 258 24.33 8.27 -25.28
CA ASP A 258 23.64 7.49 -26.33
C ASP A 258 22.55 6.55 -25.76
N ILE A 259 22.66 6.16 -24.48
CA ILE A 259 21.71 5.28 -23.79
C ILE A 259 20.77 6.09 -22.88
N ILE A 260 21.28 7.16 -22.26
CA ILE A 260 20.52 8.01 -21.34
C ILE A 260 20.47 9.42 -21.90
N SER A 261 19.30 9.83 -22.40
CA SER A 261 19.09 11.21 -22.84
C SER A 261 19.36 12.22 -21.71
N LYS A 262 19.91 13.37 -22.05
CA LYS A 262 20.11 14.47 -21.10
C LYS A 262 18.80 15.02 -20.53
N ASP A 263 17.76 15.06 -21.36
CA ASP A 263 16.47 15.68 -21.03
C ASP A 263 15.23 14.83 -21.35
N GLY A 264 15.40 13.56 -21.76
CA GLY A 264 14.31 12.59 -21.92
C GLY A 264 14.03 11.75 -20.67
N PRO A 265 13.03 10.84 -20.72
CA PRO A 265 12.75 9.87 -19.66
C PRO A 265 13.92 8.92 -19.37
N ILE A 266 13.88 8.21 -18.25
CA ILE A 266 14.86 7.17 -17.91
C ILE A 266 14.39 5.81 -18.46
N PRO A 267 15.20 5.05 -19.22
CA PRO A 267 14.84 3.69 -19.63
C PRO A 267 14.63 2.75 -18.42
N ALA A 268 13.42 2.25 -18.23
CA ALA A 268 12.95 1.61 -16.99
C ALA A 268 13.83 0.43 -16.50
N HIS A 269 14.41 -0.33 -17.43
CA HIS A 269 15.30 -1.46 -17.14
C HIS A 269 16.60 -1.12 -16.38
N LEU A 270 17.04 0.14 -16.36
CA LEU A 270 18.32 0.57 -15.75
C LEU A 270 18.19 1.04 -14.30
N LEU A 271 16.98 0.98 -13.73
CA LEU A 271 16.66 1.44 -12.38
C LEU A 271 16.79 0.35 -11.30
N GLY A 272 17.47 -0.76 -11.63
CA GLY A 272 17.83 -1.82 -10.68
C GLY A 272 16.65 -2.62 -10.12
N ASN A 273 15.48 -2.55 -10.76
CA ASN A 273 14.25 -3.22 -10.34
C ASN A 273 13.35 -3.49 -11.55
N MET A 274 12.63 -4.62 -11.57
CA MET A 274 11.84 -5.10 -12.70
C MET A 274 10.75 -4.12 -13.18
N TRP A 275 10.25 -3.28 -12.27
CA TRP A 275 9.17 -2.31 -12.51
C TRP A 275 9.61 -0.86 -12.31
N ALA A 276 10.89 -0.61 -12.00
CA ALA A 276 11.38 0.70 -11.56
C ALA A 276 10.58 1.33 -10.41
N GLN A 277 9.97 0.51 -9.53
CA GLN A 277 9.17 0.99 -8.39
C GLN A 277 10.03 1.57 -7.26
N THR A 278 11.26 1.07 -7.12
CA THR A 278 12.28 1.49 -6.14
C THR A 278 13.62 1.42 -6.82
N TRP A 279 14.50 2.39 -6.59
CA TRP A 279 15.76 2.56 -7.31
C TRP A 279 16.99 2.36 -6.43
N ALA A 280 16.83 1.85 -5.19
CA ALA A 280 17.93 1.73 -4.22
C ALA A 280 19.19 1.04 -4.79
N ASN A 281 19.00 0.06 -5.70
CA ASN A 281 20.10 -0.67 -6.35
C ASN A 281 20.95 0.18 -7.31
N VAL A 282 20.49 1.36 -7.78
CA VAL A 282 21.35 2.28 -8.56
C VAL A 282 22.36 3.04 -7.69
N ALA A 283 22.17 3.04 -6.36
CA ALA A 283 23.01 3.80 -5.45
C ALA A 283 24.48 3.37 -5.47
N GLU A 284 24.81 2.13 -5.85
CA GLU A 284 26.20 1.65 -5.97
C GLU A 284 27.10 2.62 -6.75
N PHE A 285 26.58 3.18 -7.85
CA PHE A 285 27.30 4.15 -8.69
C PHE A 285 26.71 5.57 -8.65
N ALA A 286 25.51 5.77 -8.07
CA ALA A 286 24.84 7.06 -8.00
C ALA A 286 24.92 7.75 -6.62
N ILE A 287 25.58 7.16 -5.61
CA ILE A 287 25.61 7.73 -4.26
C ILE A 287 26.38 9.08 -4.21
N PRO A 288 25.82 10.14 -3.58
CA PRO A 288 26.44 11.47 -3.52
C PRO A 288 27.87 11.53 -3.00
N TYR A 289 28.16 10.80 -1.92
CA TYR A 289 29.48 10.79 -1.28
C TYR A 289 30.02 9.35 -1.16
N PRO A 290 30.69 8.81 -2.19
CA PRO A 290 31.20 7.44 -2.17
C PRO A 290 32.09 7.16 -0.94
N GLY A 291 31.85 6.04 -0.25
CA GLY A 291 32.56 5.66 0.97
C GLY A 291 32.01 6.27 2.28
N LYS A 292 30.94 7.07 2.23
CA LYS A 292 30.16 7.50 3.40
C LYS A 292 28.83 6.74 3.42
N GLN A 293 28.54 5.98 4.46
CA GLN A 293 27.29 5.23 4.57
C GLN A 293 26.87 5.13 6.04
N MET A 294 25.57 5.01 6.28
CA MET A 294 25.09 4.60 7.59
C MET A 294 25.60 3.19 7.90
N PRO A 295 25.88 2.87 9.16
CA PRO A 295 26.40 1.54 9.50
C PRO A 295 25.41 0.40 9.19
N ASP A 296 25.82 -0.53 8.31
CA ASP A 296 25.13 -1.80 8.11
C ASP A 296 25.46 -2.76 9.27
N VAL A 297 24.43 -3.13 10.02
CA VAL A 297 24.54 -4.00 11.20
C VAL A 297 24.54 -5.49 10.89
N THR A 298 24.41 -5.90 9.62
CA THR A 298 24.39 -7.31 9.18
C THR A 298 25.58 -8.11 9.73
N ASN A 299 26.80 -7.58 9.62
CA ASN A 299 28.00 -8.24 10.15
C ASN A 299 28.00 -8.32 11.69
N ALA A 300 27.43 -7.32 12.37
CA ALA A 300 27.29 -7.33 13.83
C ALA A 300 26.28 -8.40 14.27
N MET A 301 25.12 -8.49 13.62
CA MET A 301 24.09 -9.50 13.85
C MET A 301 24.65 -10.92 13.68
N ILE A 302 25.35 -11.18 12.57
CA ILE A 302 25.99 -12.49 12.30
C ILE A 302 27.03 -12.81 13.38
N LYS A 303 27.91 -11.85 13.74
CA LYS A 303 28.93 -12.02 14.78
C LYS A 303 28.33 -12.25 16.18
N GLN A 304 27.16 -11.68 16.46
CA GLN A 304 26.42 -11.87 17.70
C GLN A 304 25.55 -13.14 17.70
N GLY A 305 25.50 -13.89 16.59
CA GLY A 305 24.78 -15.16 16.50
C GLY A 305 23.26 -15.02 16.31
N TYR A 306 22.81 -13.94 15.68
CA TYR A 306 21.40 -13.74 15.36
C TYR A 306 20.87 -14.84 14.43
N ASN A 307 19.62 -15.24 14.65
CA ASN A 307 18.79 -16.01 13.71
C ASN A 307 17.46 -15.25 13.50
N ALA A 308 16.52 -15.79 12.72
CA ALA A 308 15.25 -15.10 12.49
C ALA A 308 14.45 -14.88 13.78
N THR A 309 14.40 -15.86 14.69
CA THR A 309 13.73 -15.67 15.99
C THR A 309 14.36 -14.52 16.79
N THR A 310 15.69 -14.37 16.78
CA THR A 310 16.37 -13.21 17.41
C THR A 310 15.95 -11.89 16.77
N ILE A 311 15.84 -11.85 15.43
CA ILE A 311 15.38 -10.66 14.69
C ILE A 311 13.98 -10.23 15.13
N PHE A 312 13.01 -11.16 15.13
CA PHE A 312 11.65 -10.85 15.59
C PHE A 312 11.58 -10.51 17.08
N ARG A 313 12.46 -11.06 17.93
CA ARG A 313 12.54 -10.68 19.36
C ARG A 313 13.09 -9.26 19.56
N VAL A 314 13.97 -8.78 18.68
CA VAL A 314 14.41 -7.37 18.69
C VAL A 314 13.27 -6.45 18.25
N ALA A 315 12.48 -6.83 17.24
CA ALA A 315 11.27 -6.09 16.89
C ALA A 315 10.27 -6.03 18.05
N GLU A 316 9.99 -7.16 18.72
CA GLU A 316 9.10 -7.22 19.89
C GLU A 316 9.58 -6.33 21.05
N ASP A 317 10.90 -6.26 21.30
CA ASP A 317 11.48 -5.35 22.29
C ASP A 317 11.17 -3.88 21.95
N PHE A 318 11.23 -3.48 20.67
CA PHE A 318 10.82 -2.14 20.25
C PHE A 318 9.39 -1.82 20.68
N PHE A 319 8.42 -2.65 20.26
CA PHE A 319 7.00 -2.43 20.53
C PHE A 319 6.68 -2.45 22.03
N THR A 320 7.24 -3.41 22.77
CA THR A 320 7.04 -3.49 24.23
C THR A 320 7.69 -2.34 24.99
N SER A 321 8.84 -1.81 24.52
CA SER A 321 9.49 -0.63 25.12
C SER A 321 8.59 0.62 25.11
N ILE A 322 7.80 0.78 24.05
CA ILE A 322 6.85 1.91 23.89
C ILE A 322 5.47 1.63 24.49
N ASN A 323 5.31 0.57 25.29
CA ASN A 323 4.07 0.20 25.99
C ASN A 323 2.96 -0.40 25.09
N LEU A 324 3.34 -1.03 23.97
CA LEU A 324 2.45 -1.88 23.17
C LEU A 324 2.49 -3.36 23.65
N THR A 325 1.90 -4.28 22.88
CA THR A 325 1.51 -5.61 23.33
C THR A 325 2.51 -6.69 22.86
N ALA A 326 3.22 -7.32 23.81
CA ALA A 326 4.08 -8.47 23.53
C ALA A 326 3.37 -9.56 22.69
N MET A 327 4.12 -10.21 21.80
CA MET A 327 3.57 -11.20 20.88
C MET A 327 3.08 -12.43 21.66
N PRO A 328 1.86 -12.94 21.41
CA PRO A 328 1.31 -14.08 22.14
C PRO A 328 2.08 -15.37 21.83
N ASP A 329 2.02 -16.37 22.72
CA ASP A 329 2.73 -17.64 22.52
C ASP A 329 2.39 -18.32 21.18
N LEU A 330 1.11 -18.28 20.76
CA LEU A 330 0.65 -18.80 19.47
C LEU A 330 1.34 -18.17 18.25
N PHE A 331 1.74 -16.89 18.33
CA PHE A 331 2.50 -16.24 17.26
C PHE A 331 3.85 -16.93 17.06
N TRP A 332 4.56 -17.23 18.17
CA TRP A 332 5.85 -17.91 18.13
C TRP A 332 5.74 -19.40 17.76
N GLU A 333 4.64 -20.05 18.13
CA GLU A 333 4.38 -21.46 17.79
C GLU A 333 3.99 -21.68 16.33
N ARG A 334 3.27 -20.73 15.70
CA ARG A 334 2.60 -20.93 14.40
C ARG A 334 3.13 -20.09 13.25
N SER A 335 3.89 -19.03 13.51
CA SER A 335 4.50 -18.23 12.45
C SER A 335 5.59 -18.99 11.70
N ILE A 336 5.75 -18.66 10.42
CA ILE A 336 6.85 -19.15 9.58
C ILE A 336 7.84 -18.00 9.45
N LEU A 337 8.86 -18.02 10.30
CA LEU A 337 9.88 -16.97 10.38
C LEU A 337 11.16 -17.31 9.58
N GLU A 338 11.28 -18.52 9.02
CA GLU A 338 12.38 -18.95 8.16
C GLU A 338 11.83 -19.81 7.01
N LYS A 339 12.49 -19.83 5.84
CA LYS A 339 12.04 -20.67 4.70
C LYS A 339 12.11 -22.17 5.10
N PRO A 340 10.98 -22.91 5.10
CA PRO A 340 10.99 -24.36 5.29
C PRO A 340 11.76 -25.07 4.17
N LYS A 341 12.34 -26.24 4.48
CA LYS A 341 13.16 -27.03 3.52
C LYS A 341 12.40 -28.18 2.86
N ASP A 342 11.19 -28.43 3.34
CA ASP A 342 10.32 -29.59 3.06
C ASP A 342 9.21 -29.28 2.04
N ARG A 343 8.95 -28.01 1.74
CA ARG A 343 7.83 -27.56 0.91
C ARG A 343 8.08 -26.20 0.26
N GLU A 344 7.38 -25.95 -0.85
CA GLU A 344 7.29 -24.62 -1.44
C GLU A 344 6.15 -23.81 -0.83
N LEU A 345 6.37 -22.50 -0.71
CA LEU A 345 5.46 -21.54 -0.10
C LEU A 345 5.66 -20.14 -0.69
N ILE A 346 4.70 -19.25 -0.46
CA ILE A 346 4.80 -17.84 -0.84
C ILE A 346 5.78 -17.15 0.13
N CYS A 347 7.02 -16.91 -0.31
CA CYS A 347 8.06 -16.31 0.54
C CYS A 347 7.92 -14.79 0.78
N HIS A 348 7.08 -14.09 0.00
CA HIS A 348 6.79 -12.68 0.25
C HIS A 348 6.26 -12.49 1.67
N ALA A 349 6.80 -11.51 2.40
CA ALA A 349 6.42 -11.26 3.78
C ALA A 349 4.92 -10.93 3.89
N SER A 350 4.26 -11.43 4.92
CA SER A 350 2.90 -11.04 5.27
C SER A 350 2.52 -11.41 6.70
N ALA A 351 1.71 -10.55 7.32
CA ALA A 351 1.08 -10.74 8.62
C ALA A 351 -0.40 -11.11 8.50
N TRP A 352 -0.89 -11.95 9.41
CA TRP A 352 -2.22 -12.59 9.34
C TRP A 352 -2.98 -12.50 10.68
N ASP A 353 -4.21 -11.98 10.66
CA ASP A 353 -5.21 -12.11 11.74
C ASP A 353 -6.16 -13.26 11.39
N PHE A 354 -6.29 -14.24 12.29
CA PHE A 354 -7.20 -15.38 12.13
C PHE A 354 -8.60 -15.12 12.71
N TYR A 355 -8.93 -13.86 13.02
CA TYR A 355 -10.22 -13.34 13.49
C TYR A 355 -10.74 -13.86 14.85
N ASP A 356 -10.14 -14.90 15.42
CA ASP A 356 -10.50 -15.49 16.72
C ASP A 356 -10.00 -14.67 17.94
N GLY A 357 -9.18 -13.65 17.70
CA GLY A 357 -8.62 -12.75 18.72
C GLY A 357 -7.45 -13.36 19.53
N LYS A 358 -6.87 -14.46 19.08
CA LYS A 358 -5.80 -15.21 19.78
C LYS A 358 -4.65 -15.58 18.85
N ASP A 359 -4.96 -16.03 17.64
CA ASP A 359 -4.00 -16.51 16.66
C ASP A 359 -3.68 -15.40 15.65
N PHE A 360 -2.41 -14.98 15.66
CA PHE A 360 -1.85 -13.97 14.77
C PHE A 360 -0.49 -14.49 14.33
N ARG A 361 -0.15 -14.38 13.04
CA ARG A 361 1.06 -15.01 12.48
C ARG A 361 1.77 -14.11 11.49
N ILE A 362 3.07 -14.31 11.34
CA ILE A 362 3.87 -13.82 10.21
C ILE A 362 4.35 -14.99 9.36
N LYS A 363 4.41 -14.79 8.05
CA LYS A 363 5.02 -15.72 7.09
C LYS A 363 6.07 -14.95 6.27
N GLN A 364 7.32 -14.99 6.72
CA GLN A 364 8.48 -14.34 6.09
C GLN A 364 9.63 -15.35 5.95
N CYS A 365 10.28 -15.39 4.79
CA CYS A 365 11.47 -16.21 4.55
C CYS A 365 12.74 -15.49 5.03
N THR A 366 12.81 -15.16 6.33
CA THR A 366 13.79 -14.22 6.90
C THR A 366 15.24 -14.66 6.74
N ARG A 367 16.11 -13.70 6.40
CA ARG A 367 17.57 -13.83 6.34
C ARG A 367 18.22 -12.99 7.44
N VAL A 368 19.46 -13.32 7.83
CA VAL A 368 20.19 -12.57 8.86
C VAL A 368 20.92 -11.38 8.24
N ASN A 369 20.21 -10.27 8.05
CA ASN A 369 20.74 -8.99 7.56
C ASN A 369 19.90 -7.80 8.09
N MET A 370 20.34 -6.57 7.79
CA MET A 370 19.65 -5.34 8.21
C MET A 370 18.33 -5.07 7.47
N GLU A 371 18.19 -5.49 6.21
CA GLU A 371 16.96 -5.34 5.41
C GLU A 371 15.81 -6.12 6.07
N ASP A 372 16.01 -7.42 6.26
CA ASP A 372 15.10 -8.37 6.90
C ASP A 372 14.81 -8.01 8.38
N LEU A 373 15.74 -7.34 9.07
CA LEU A 373 15.50 -6.77 10.41
C LEU A 373 14.46 -5.64 10.37
N LEU A 374 14.53 -4.76 9.38
CA LEU A 374 13.53 -3.70 9.21
C LEU A 374 12.20 -4.27 8.70
N THR A 375 12.21 -5.27 7.81
CA THR A 375 11.00 -6.00 7.41
C THR A 375 10.29 -6.63 8.62
N ALA A 376 11.04 -7.22 9.57
CA ALA A 376 10.45 -7.78 10.79
C ALA A 376 9.76 -6.73 11.68
N HIS A 377 10.26 -5.48 11.71
CA HIS A 377 9.57 -4.36 12.37
C HIS A 377 8.30 -3.95 11.62
N HIS A 378 8.33 -3.91 10.28
CA HIS A 378 7.18 -3.62 9.44
C HIS A 378 6.04 -4.64 9.67
N GLU A 379 6.32 -5.93 9.49
CA GLU A 379 5.35 -7.01 9.62
C GLU A 379 4.80 -7.12 11.06
N MET A 380 5.66 -6.95 12.07
CA MET A 380 5.20 -6.95 13.47
C MET A 380 4.34 -5.72 13.79
N GLY A 381 4.49 -4.61 13.07
CA GLY A 381 3.59 -3.46 13.16
C GLY A 381 2.16 -3.77 12.71
N HIS A 382 1.97 -4.64 11.71
CA HIS A 382 0.66 -5.17 11.38
C HIS A 382 0.09 -6.05 12.50
N VAL A 383 0.91 -6.94 13.08
CA VAL A 383 0.48 -7.82 14.19
C VAL A 383 0.11 -7.01 15.42
N GLU A 384 0.81 -5.92 15.72
CA GLU A 384 0.42 -4.99 16.78
C GLU A 384 -0.91 -4.30 16.49
N TYR A 385 -1.19 -3.90 15.25
CA TYR A 385 -2.51 -3.38 14.87
C TYR A 385 -3.61 -4.42 15.15
N PHE A 386 -3.40 -5.68 14.74
CA PHE A 386 -4.31 -6.79 15.05
C PHE A 386 -4.52 -6.94 16.57
N LEU A 387 -3.44 -6.90 17.35
CA LEU A 387 -3.48 -7.05 18.81
C LEU A 387 -4.22 -5.90 19.51
N GLN A 388 -4.14 -4.66 19.01
CA GLN A 388 -4.86 -3.53 19.59
C GLN A 388 -6.37 -3.56 19.25
N TYR A 389 -6.77 -3.91 18.02
CA TYR A 389 -8.19 -3.96 17.65
C TYR A 389 -8.90 -5.31 17.85
N LYS A 390 -8.23 -6.37 18.32
CA LYS A 390 -8.82 -7.73 18.45
C LYS A 390 -10.12 -7.84 19.25
N ASN A 391 -10.40 -6.87 20.13
CA ASN A 391 -11.62 -6.79 20.94
C ASN A 391 -12.76 -6.02 20.27
N GLN A 392 -12.53 -5.41 19.11
CA GLN A 392 -13.57 -4.81 18.29
C GLN A 392 -14.49 -5.89 17.69
N PRO A 393 -15.75 -5.54 17.33
CA PRO A 393 -16.58 -6.35 16.45
C PRO A 393 -15.79 -6.79 15.21
N SER A 394 -16.00 -8.03 14.75
CA SER A 394 -15.26 -8.63 13.63
C SER A 394 -15.17 -7.75 12.37
N ILE A 395 -16.23 -6.99 12.07
CA ILE A 395 -16.32 -6.08 10.91
C ILE A 395 -15.54 -4.76 11.08
N PHE A 396 -14.95 -4.54 12.26
CA PHE A 396 -14.06 -3.43 12.58
C PHE A 396 -12.61 -3.87 12.85
N LYS A 397 -12.28 -5.17 12.69
CA LYS A 397 -10.92 -5.72 12.75
C LYS A 397 -10.17 -5.46 11.44
N GLU A 398 -10.00 -4.18 11.16
CA GLU A 398 -9.35 -3.63 9.97
C GLU A 398 -8.66 -2.33 10.39
N GLY A 399 -7.70 -1.85 9.60
CA GLY A 399 -7.15 -0.50 9.76
C GLY A 399 -8.21 0.56 9.47
N ALA A 400 -8.05 1.77 10.02
CA ALA A 400 -9.02 2.86 9.83
C ALA A 400 -9.30 3.17 8.34
N ASN A 401 -8.28 3.04 7.49
CA ASN A 401 -8.38 2.78 6.05
C ASN A 401 -7.19 1.87 5.63
N PRO A 402 -7.11 1.36 4.38
CA PRO A 402 -6.04 0.44 3.96
C PRO A 402 -4.62 0.99 4.18
N GLY A 403 -4.38 2.27 3.86
CA GLY A 403 -3.05 2.89 3.99
C GLY A 403 -2.59 3.12 5.43
N PHE A 404 -3.51 3.15 6.41
CA PHE A 404 -3.13 3.17 7.83
C PHE A 404 -2.46 1.86 8.26
N HIS A 405 -2.87 0.71 7.69
CA HIS A 405 -2.32 -0.59 8.10
C HIS A 405 -0.85 -0.73 7.69
N GLU A 406 -0.56 -0.32 6.47
CA GLU A 406 0.75 -0.20 5.85
C GLU A 406 1.66 0.82 6.57
N ALA A 407 1.11 1.97 6.97
CA ALA A 407 1.88 3.03 7.59
C ALA A 407 2.43 2.67 8.98
N VAL A 408 1.70 1.86 9.76
CA VAL A 408 2.08 1.53 11.15
C VAL A 408 3.37 0.73 11.22
N GLY A 409 3.58 -0.24 10.31
CA GLY A 409 4.83 -0.98 10.21
C GLY A 409 6.01 -0.10 9.78
N ASP A 410 5.78 0.79 8.82
CA ASP A 410 6.81 1.69 8.30
C ASP A 410 7.25 2.75 9.33
N VAL A 411 6.34 3.33 10.11
CA VAL A 411 6.65 4.31 11.18
C VAL A 411 7.69 3.78 12.16
N ILE A 412 7.51 2.53 12.60
CA ILE A 412 8.43 1.89 13.55
C ILE A 412 9.79 1.63 12.90
N SER A 413 9.77 1.17 11.64
CA SER A 413 10.95 0.92 10.83
C SER A 413 11.80 2.19 10.62
N LEU A 414 11.17 3.39 10.52
CA LEU A 414 11.89 4.66 10.47
C LEU A 414 12.75 4.87 11.73
N SER A 415 12.18 4.72 12.93
CA SER A 415 12.91 4.87 14.20
C SER A 415 13.97 3.77 14.39
N ALA A 416 13.61 2.51 14.13
CA ALA A 416 14.49 1.36 14.28
C ALA A 416 15.72 1.40 13.35
N SER A 417 15.63 2.10 12.22
CA SER A 417 16.74 2.28 11.27
C SER A 417 17.79 3.33 11.68
N THR A 418 17.55 4.11 12.74
CA THR A 418 18.47 5.20 13.13
C THR A 418 19.75 4.69 13.82
N PRO A 419 20.92 5.33 13.61
CA PRO A 419 22.15 4.96 14.32
C PRO A 419 22.03 5.03 15.84
N SER A 420 21.28 6.02 16.37
CA SER A 420 20.93 6.15 17.78
C SER A 420 20.24 4.90 18.32
N HIS A 421 19.28 4.36 17.56
CA HIS A 421 18.58 3.12 17.92
C HIS A 421 19.53 1.91 17.88
N LEU A 422 20.21 1.72 16.75
CA LEU A 422 21.13 0.59 16.51
C LEU A 422 22.24 0.49 17.55
N LYS A 423 22.73 1.64 18.04
CA LYS A 423 23.69 1.71 19.15
C LYS A 423 23.06 1.35 20.49
N THR A 424 21.84 1.81 20.76
CA THR A 424 21.11 1.48 21.99
C THR A 424 20.87 -0.02 22.12
N ILE A 425 20.55 -0.71 21.01
CA ILE A 425 20.41 -2.18 20.97
C ILE A 425 21.73 -2.94 20.76
N LYS A 426 22.88 -2.26 20.83
CA LYS A 426 24.25 -2.83 20.75
C LYS A 426 24.57 -3.56 19.43
N LEU A 427 23.88 -3.21 18.35
CA LEU A 427 24.28 -3.60 17.00
C LEU A 427 25.33 -2.65 16.41
N LEU A 428 25.55 -1.49 17.03
CA LEU A 428 26.48 -0.46 16.62
C LEU A 428 27.25 0.09 17.84
N ASP A 429 28.54 0.40 17.69
CA ASP A 429 29.39 0.92 18.78
C ASP A 429 29.35 2.46 18.88
N ASP A 430 29.20 3.16 17.75
CA ASP A 430 29.16 4.63 17.65
C ASP A 430 28.03 5.10 16.73
N ASP A 431 27.31 6.14 17.16
CA ASP A 431 26.15 6.74 16.48
C ASP A 431 26.50 8.08 15.83
N SER A 432 27.77 8.49 15.84
CA SER A 432 28.20 9.72 15.18
C SER A 432 27.98 9.64 13.66
N THR A 433 27.29 10.63 13.11
CA THR A 433 27.12 10.80 11.66
C THR A 433 27.65 12.16 11.24
N ASP A 434 28.15 12.23 10.01
CA ASP A 434 28.48 13.49 9.35
C ASP A 434 27.42 13.85 8.29
N MET A 435 27.47 15.10 7.83
CA MET A 435 26.52 15.63 6.84
C MET A 435 26.50 14.78 5.56
N GLU A 436 27.65 14.29 5.11
CA GLU A 436 27.78 13.46 3.90
C GLU A 436 27.07 12.10 4.07
N THR A 437 27.21 11.51 5.26
CA THR A 437 26.53 10.27 5.67
C THR A 437 25.01 10.47 5.80
N ASN A 438 24.56 11.58 6.39
CA ASN A 438 23.14 11.93 6.48
C ASN A 438 22.52 12.18 5.09
N ILE A 439 23.22 12.88 4.18
CA ILE A 439 22.74 13.07 2.79
C ILE A 439 22.65 11.73 2.06
N ASN A 440 23.65 10.85 2.19
CA ASN A 440 23.61 9.53 1.58
C ASN A 440 22.48 8.65 2.14
N HIS A 441 22.21 8.71 3.44
CA HIS A 441 21.07 8.01 4.05
C HIS A 441 19.74 8.50 3.48
N LEU A 442 19.51 9.82 3.49
CA LEU A 442 18.31 10.41 2.93
C LEU A 442 18.18 10.11 1.43
N PHE A 443 19.29 10.11 0.68
CA PHE A 443 19.30 9.74 -0.74
C PHE A 443 18.83 8.29 -0.96
N LEU A 444 19.37 7.33 -0.21
CA LEU A 444 18.90 5.93 -0.23
C LEU A 444 17.41 5.83 0.11
N LYS A 445 16.96 6.51 1.17
CA LYS A 445 15.52 6.57 1.52
C LYS A 445 14.67 7.28 0.47
N GLY A 446 15.25 8.19 -0.31
CA GLY A 446 14.63 8.81 -1.47
C GLY A 446 14.41 7.80 -2.60
N LEU A 447 15.43 7.00 -2.91
CA LEU A 447 15.37 5.91 -3.89
C LEU A 447 14.47 4.75 -3.46
N GLU A 448 14.09 4.65 -2.19
CA GLU A 448 13.07 3.71 -1.70
C GLU A 448 11.67 4.33 -1.69
N LYS A 449 11.49 5.52 -1.09
CA LYS A 449 10.16 6.06 -0.76
C LYS A 449 9.68 7.19 -1.67
N ILE A 450 10.56 8.10 -2.08
CA ILE A 450 10.16 9.23 -2.95
C ILE A 450 9.85 8.76 -4.38
N VAL A 451 10.65 7.84 -4.91
CA VAL A 451 10.49 7.34 -6.29
C VAL A 451 9.32 6.36 -6.45
N PHE A 452 8.89 5.76 -5.35
CA PHE A 452 7.78 4.83 -5.30
C PHE A 452 6.41 5.52 -5.35
N LEU A 453 6.30 6.75 -4.84
CA LEU A 453 5.05 7.53 -4.86
C LEU A 453 4.42 7.67 -6.26
N PRO A 454 5.12 8.13 -7.33
CA PRO A 454 4.52 8.21 -8.66
C PRO A 454 4.16 6.83 -9.22
N PHE A 455 4.97 5.79 -8.95
CA PHE A 455 4.65 4.41 -9.34
C PHE A 455 3.33 3.94 -8.70
N ALA A 456 3.19 4.13 -7.38
CA ALA A 456 2.02 3.72 -6.65
C ALA A 456 0.76 4.50 -7.05
N TYR A 457 0.90 5.78 -7.37
CA TYR A 457 -0.21 6.58 -7.86
C TYR A 457 -0.65 6.15 -9.27
N MET A 458 0.29 5.98 -10.22
CA MET A 458 -0.06 5.60 -11.59
C MET A 458 -0.70 4.20 -11.67
N MET A 459 -0.27 3.26 -10.82
CA MET A 459 -0.81 1.90 -10.74
C MET A 459 -2.33 1.89 -10.61
N ASP A 460 -2.85 2.62 -9.62
CA ASP A 460 -4.27 2.66 -9.37
C ASP A 460 -4.99 3.71 -10.21
N LYS A 461 -4.35 4.80 -10.63
CA LYS A 461 -4.90 5.71 -11.63
C LYS A 461 -5.19 4.99 -12.97
N TRP A 462 -4.30 4.10 -13.40
CA TRP A 462 -4.53 3.22 -14.55
C TRP A 462 -5.69 2.25 -14.29
N ARG A 463 -5.67 1.51 -13.17
CA ARG A 463 -6.75 0.56 -12.85
C ARG A 463 -8.12 1.23 -12.70
N TRP A 464 -8.21 2.43 -12.14
CA TRP A 464 -9.46 3.18 -12.07
C TRP A 464 -10.00 3.52 -13.44
N ASN A 465 -9.14 4.00 -14.35
CA ASN A 465 -9.54 4.28 -15.72
C ASN A 465 -9.97 3.01 -16.47
N VAL A 466 -9.35 1.86 -16.19
CA VAL A 466 -9.77 0.54 -16.72
C VAL A 466 -11.15 0.13 -16.20
N PHE A 467 -11.37 0.15 -14.88
CA PHE A 467 -12.67 -0.19 -14.30
C PHE A 467 -13.78 0.77 -14.74
N GLN A 468 -13.46 2.06 -14.93
CA GLN A 468 -14.39 3.08 -15.43
C GLN A 468 -14.60 3.03 -16.96
N GLY A 469 -13.96 2.10 -17.68
CA GLY A 469 -14.08 1.98 -19.14
C GLY A 469 -13.50 3.16 -19.93
N ARG A 470 -12.64 3.98 -19.31
CA ARG A 470 -11.88 5.05 -19.98
C ARG A 470 -10.64 4.52 -20.70
N VAL A 471 -10.13 3.38 -20.22
CA VAL A 471 -9.05 2.60 -20.83
C VAL A 471 -9.61 1.21 -21.06
N THR A 472 -9.43 0.70 -22.26
CA THR A 472 -10.07 -0.49 -22.84
C THR A 472 -9.00 -1.44 -23.38
N PRO A 473 -9.33 -2.71 -23.74
CA PRO A 473 -8.32 -3.69 -24.12
C PRO A 473 -7.47 -3.33 -25.34
N ASP A 474 -7.91 -2.38 -26.16
CA ASP A 474 -7.25 -1.78 -27.32
C ASP A 474 -6.36 -0.56 -26.98
N ASN A 475 -6.25 -0.15 -25.71
CA ASN A 475 -5.31 0.87 -25.26
C ASN A 475 -4.71 0.63 -23.85
N TYR A 476 -4.81 -0.59 -23.32
CA TYR A 476 -4.31 -0.98 -21.99
C TYR A 476 -2.82 -0.68 -21.83
N ASN A 477 -2.00 -1.10 -22.77
CA ASN A 477 -0.54 -1.09 -22.63
C ASN A 477 0.07 0.28 -22.95
N CYS A 478 -0.45 0.98 -23.95
CA CYS A 478 0.01 2.31 -24.32
C CYS A 478 -0.40 3.34 -23.28
N ASN A 479 -1.64 3.30 -22.75
CA ASN A 479 -2.03 4.19 -21.66
C ASN A 479 -1.21 3.94 -20.37
N TRP A 480 -0.84 2.68 -20.10
CA TRP A 480 0.08 2.37 -19.00
C TRP A 480 1.44 3.09 -19.18
N TRP A 481 2.01 3.07 -20.38
CA TRP A 481 3.28 3.75 -20.66
C TRP A 481 3.17 5.28 -20.67
N ASP A 482 2.05 5.84 -21.13
CA ASP A 482 1.77 7.27 -21.04
C ASP A 482 1.72 7.74 -19.57
N LEU A 483 1.10 6.96 -18.68
CA LEU A 483 1.10 7.25 -17.25
C LEU A 483 2.48 7.05 -16.60
N ALA A 484 3.26 6.05 -17.01
CA ALA A 484 4.64 5.87 -16.56
C ALA A 484 5.53 7.06 -16.93
N GLU A 485 5.33 7.62 -18.13
CA GLU A 485 6.00 8.84 -18.56
C GLU A 485 5.51 10.08 -17.81
N ASP A 486 4.21 10.31 -17.70
CA ASP A 486 3.64 11.52 -17.05
C ASP A 486 3.96 11.63 -15.55
N PHE A 487 3.98 10.49 -14.85
CA PHE A 487 4.16 10.43 -13.40
C PHE A 487 5.59 10.09 -12.99
N GLN A 488 6.21 9.07 -13.59
CA GLN A 488 7.57 8.66 -13.23
C GLN A 488 8.65 9.27 -14.16
N GLY A 489 8.33 9.66 -15.39
CA GLY A 489 9.36 10.07 -16.34
C GLY A 489 10.30 8.93 -16.70
N ILE A 490 9.74 7.74 -16.91
CA ILE A 490 10.45 6.57 -17.43
C ILE A 490 9.87 6.16 -18.78
N GLU A 491 10.67 5.48 -19.60
CA GLU A 491 10.23 4.87 -20.87
C GLU A 491 10.58 3.38 -20.91
N PRO A 492 9.85 2.54 -21.68
CA PRO A 492 10.26 1.15 -21.89
C PRO A 492 11.58 1.09 -22.67
N PRO A 493 12.41 0.05 -22.51
CA PRO A 493 13.71 -0.06 -23.19
C PRO A 493 13.61 -0.39 -24.69
N VAL A 494 12.42 -0.78 -25.15
CA VAL A 494 12.05 -1.13 -26.51
C VAL A 494 10.66 -0.57 -26.78
N ASP A 495 10.33 -0.36 -28.04
CA ASP A 495 8.98 0.01 -28.44
C ASP A 495 7.98 -1.12 -28.11
N ARG A 496 6.75 -0.75 -27.79
CA ARG A 496 5.70 -1.68 -27.31
C ARG A 496 4.49 -1.64 -28.24
N SER A 497 3.58 -2.60 -28.12
CA SER A 497 2.26 -2.51 -28.73
C SER A 497 1.14 -2.93 -27.77
N GLU A 498 -0.10 -2.91 -28.25
CA GLU A 498 -1.24 -3.53 -27.55
C GLU A 498 -1.29 -5.07 -27.71
N ASP A 499 -0.35 -5.69 -28.42
CA ASP A 499 -0.13 -7.15 -28.28
C ASP A 499 0.58 -7.47 -26.96
N ASP A 500 1.29 -6.50 -26.37
CA ASP A 500 1.88 -6.61 -25.04
C ASP A 500 0.85 -6.29 -23.94
N PHE A 501 1.14 -6.68 -22.70
CA PHE A 501 0.35 -6.30 -21.52
C PHE A 501 1.26 -6.16 -20.29
N ASP A 502 2.11 -5.13 -20.32
CA ASP A 502 3.12 -4.86 -19.31
C ASP A 502 2.59 -4.65 -17.86
N PRO A 503 1.40 -4.06 -17.60
CA PRO A 503 0.85 -4.05 -16.23
C PRO A 503 0.62 -5.47 -15.67
N GLY A 504 0.29 -6.46 -16.50
CA GLY A 504 0.18 -7.87 -16.08
C GLY A 504 1.49 -8.51 -15.61
N ALA A 505 2.62 -7.84 -15.82
CA ALA A 505 3.93 -8.28 -15.31
C ALA A 505 4.22 -7.82 -13.88
N LYS A 506 3.26 -7.19 -13.17
CA LYS A 506 3.33 -6.76 -11.76
C LYS A 506 2.32 -7.52 -10.90
N TYR A 507 2.80 -8.18 -9.83
CA TYR A 507 2.01 -9.04 -8.94
C TYR A 507 0.66 -8.43 -8.51
N HIS A 508 0.65 -7.22 -7.96
CA HIS A 508 -0.56 -6.60 -7.43
C HIS A 508 -1.66 -6.33 -8.47
N ILE A 509 -1.33 -6.21 -9.76
CA ILE A 509 -2.32 -6.12 -10.84
C ILE A 509 -3.04 -7.48 -10.97
N ILE A 510 -2.29 -8.57 -11.00
CA ILE A 510 -2.80 -9.92 -11.27
C ILE A 510 -3.35 -10.66 -10.04
N ALA A 511 -2.93 -10.25 -8.84
CA ALA A 511 -3.42 -10.77 -7.57
C ALA A 511 -4.57 -9.91 -6.98
N ASP A 512 -5.07 -8.91 -7.75
CA ASP A 512 -6.27 -8.16 -7.38
C ASP A 512 -6.16 -7.49 -5.98
N VAL A 513 -4.95 -6.98 -5.72
CA VAL A 513 -4.60 -6.20 -4.53
C VAL A 513 -4.56 -4.73 -4.91
N GLU A 514 -5.48 -3.93 -4.37
CA GLU A 514 -5.50 -2.45 -4.45
C GLU A 514 -4.12 -1.87 -4.01
N TYR A 515 -3.66 -0.79 -4.64
CA TYR A 515 -2.27 -0.30 -4.52
C TYR A 515 -2.15 1.10 -3.94
N LEU A 516 -3.23 1.90 -3.97
CA LEU A 516 -3.25 3.24 -3.40
C LEU A 516 -2.96 3.21 -1.89
N ARG A 517 -3.22 2.11 -1.19
CA ARG A 517 -2.76 1.87 0.20
C ARG A 517 -1.30 2.24 0.43
N TYR A 518 -0.41 1.92 -0.52
CA TYR A 518 1.01 2.17 -0.37
C TYR A 518 1.37 3.65 -0.62
N PHE A 519 0.65 4.34 -1.51
CA PHE A 519 0.79 5.79 -1.65
C PHE A 519 0.34 6.51 -0.37
N VAL A 520 -0.86 6.16 0.13
CA VAL A 520 -1.41 6.71 1.38
C VAL A 520 -0.44 6.43 2.54
N SER A 521 0.04 5.19 2.66
CA SER A 521 1.06 4.79 3.63
C SER A 521 2.28 5.69 3.60
N PHE A 522 2.85 5.89 2.40
CA PHE A 522 4.09 6.65 2.24
C PHE A 522 3.92 8.14 2.52
N VAL A 523 2.70 8.67 2.52
CA VAL A 523 2.40 10.02 3.05
C VAL A 523 2.18 9.98 4.57
N VAL A 524 1.19 9.20 5.03
CA VAL A 524 0.71 9.28 6.42
C VAL A 524 1.73 8.74 7.44
N GLN A 525 2.64 7.85 7.05
CA GLN A 525 3.72 7.38 7.93
C GLN A 525 4.61 8.55 8.42
N PHE A 526 4.87 9.56 7.59
CA PHE A 526 5.66 10.71 8.03
C PHE A 526 4.85 11.70 8.87
N GLN A 527 3.52 11.75 8.70
CA GLN A 527 2.64 12.49 9.62
C GLN A 527 2.62 11.83 11.00
N PHE A 528 2.48 10.50 11.05
CA PHE A 528 2.51 9.71 12.28
C PHE A 528 3.88 9.81 12.96
N HIS A 529 4.97 9.61 12.22
CA HIS A 529 6.34 9.77 12.74
C HIS A 529 6.55 11.17 13.32
N LYS A 530 6.17 12.24 12.60
CA LYS A 530 6.25 13.62 13.12
C LYS A 530 5.46 13.83 14.41
N ALA A 531 4.24 13.31 14.51
CA ALA A 531 3.42 13.43 15.72
C ALA A 531 4.05 12.66 16.90
N LEU A 532 4.47 11.41 16.67
CA LEU A 532 5.09 10.55 17.69
C LEU A 532 6.46 11.09 18.15
N CYS A 533 7.25 11.67 17.25
CA CYS A 533 8.52 12.32 17.56
C CYS A 533 8.36 13.60 18.38
N THR A 534 7.27 14.35 18.14
CA THR A 534 6.88 15.51 18.95
C THR A 534 6.45 15.08 20.35
N GLU A 535 5.57 14.08 20.47
CA GLU A 535 5.16 13.51 21.76
C GLU A 535 6.34 12.90 22.53
N ALA A 536 7.26 12.24 21.81
CA ALA A 536 8.50 11.70 22.37
C ALA A 536 9.53 12.78 22.77
N LYS A 537 9.30 14.05 22.42
CA LYS A 537 10.21 15.19 22.62
C LYS A 537 11.59 15.00 21.99
N GLN A 538 11.66 14.21 20.92
CA GLN A 538 12.88 14.05 20.12
C GLN A 538 13.03 15.15 19.08
N TYR A 539 11.91 15.68 18.59
CA TYR A 539 11.81 16.69 17.55
C TYR A 539 10.82 17.78 17.98
N ASP A 540 11.11 19.04 17.64
CA ASP A 540 10.24 20.19 17.90
C ASP A 540 10.32 21.17 16.72
N PRO A 541 9.22 21.39 15.95
CA PRO A 541 9.21 22.27 14.78
C PRO A 541 9.53 23.73 15.10
N GLN A 542 9.41 24.16 16.36
CA GLN A 542 9.64 25.53 16.80
C GLN A 542 11.06 25.74 17.34
N ASN A 543 11.82 24.66 17.57
CA ASN A 543 13.17 24.72 18.11
C ASN A 543 14.20 24.21 17.07
N PRO A 544 14.98 25.10 16.43
CA PRO A 544 15.99 24.71 15.44
C PRO A 544 17.20 23.98 16.04
N ASN A 545 17.25 23.81 17.37
CA ASN A 545 18.25 22.99 18.07
C ASN A 545 17.68 21.63 18.53
N SER A 546 16.45 21.28 18.16
CA SER A 546 15.95 19.91 18.31
C SER A 546 16.58 19.00 17.25
N LYS A 547 16.45 17.67 17.40
CA LYS A 547 16.93 16.74 16.37
C LYS A 547 16.15 16.95 15.08
N LEU A 548 16.76 16.63 13.93
CA LEU A 548 16.02 16.58 12.67
C LEU A 548 15.05 15.39 12.68
N LEU A 549 13.95 15.50 11.92
CA LEU A 549 12.89 14.48 11.95
C LEU A 549 13.38 13.07 11.52
N HIS A 550 14.43 12.99 10.70
CA HIS A 550 15.08 11.73 10.30
C HIS A 550 16.05 11.16 11.33
N GLU A 551 16.35 11.88 12.42
CA GLU A 551 17.22 11.46 13.53
C GLU A 551 16.41 11.08 14.80
N CYS A 552 15.08 11.15 14.70
CA CYS A 552 14.16 10.78 15.77
C CYS A 552 14.09 9.27 15.96
N ASP A 553 14.19 8.83 17.22
CA ASP A 553 13.92 7.47 17.67
C ASP A 553 12.90 7.52 18.83
N ILE A 554 11.75 6.85 18.66
CA ILE A 554 10.70 6.78 19.68
C ILE A 554 10.88 5.61 20.68
N TYR A 555 11.92 4.79 20.54
CA TYR A 555 12.22 3.65 21.42
C TYR A 555 12.23 4.05 22.91
N ASN A 556 11.74 3.15 23.78
CA ASN A 556 11.47 3.41 25.21
C ASN A 556 10.53 4.58 25.54
N ASN A 557 9.89 5.23 24.54
CA ASN A 557 8.96 6.33 24.79
C ASN A 557 7.49 5.87 24.91
N LYS A 558 7.08 5.60 26.15
CA LYS A 558 5.70 5.18 26.46
C LYS A 558 4.62 6.23 26.16
N ALA A 559 4.96 7.51 26.07
CA ALA A 559 3.99 8.54 25.73
C ALA A 559 3.62 8.45 24.24
N ALA A 560 4.63 8.38 23.37
CA ALA A 560 4.43 8.14 21.93
C ALA A 560 3.71 6.82 21.65
N GLY A 561 4.11 5.71 22.28
CA GLY A 561 3.42 4.43 22.06
C GLY A 561 1.99 4.38 22.61
N ASN A 562 1.68 5.08 23.71
CA ASN A 562 0.29 5.26 24.16
C ASN A 562 -0.54 6.10 23.17
N LEU A 563 0.05 7.12 22.56
CA LEU A 563 -0.59 7.93 21.51
C LEU A 563 -0.91 7.05 20.28
N LEU A 564 0.09 6.30 19.79
CA LEU A 564 -0.07 5.32 18.70
C LEU A 564 -1.17 4.30 19.03
N LYS A 565 -1.08 3.64 20.19
CA LYS A 565 -2.08 2.68 20.69
C LYS A 565 -3.50 3.24 20.62
N SER A 566 -3.69 4.48 21.08
CA SER A 566 -5.02 5.09 21.16
C SER A 566 -5.70 5.35 19.81
N MET A 567 -4.92 5.30 18.72
CA MET A 567 -5.40 5.30 17.33
C MET A 567 -5.61 3.86 16.83
N LEU A 568 -4.67 2.95 17.10
CA LEU A 568 -4.78 1.52 16.70
C LEU A 568 -6.02 0.82 17.29
N GLU A 569 -6.34 1.07 18.56
CA GLU A 569 -7.49 0.48 19.27
C GLU A 569 -8.85 0.82 18.62
N LEU A 570 -8.91 1.85 17.76
CA LEU A 570 -10.14 2.21 17.03
C LEU A 570 -10.49 1.18 15.94
N GLY A 571 -9.48 0.55 15.32
CA GLY A 571 -9.66 -0.20 14.08
C GLY A 571 -10.49 0.58 13.05
N ALA A 572 -11.40 -0.08 12.35
CA ALA A 572 -12.34 0.57 11.44
C ALA A 572 -13.66 1.04 12.11
N SER A 573 -13.71 1.15 13.45
CA SER A 573 -14.93 1.56 14.18
C SER A 573 -15.32 3.03 14.02
N LYS A 574 -14.40 3.87 13.52
CA LYS A 574 -14.58 5.30 13.22
C LYS A 574 -14.16 5.61 11.77
N PRO A 575 -14.61 6.72 11.19
CA PRO A 575 -14.00 7.27 9.98
C PRO A 575 -12.51 7.53 10.20
N TRP A 576 -11.69 7.32 9.18
CA TRP A 576 -10.23 7.42 9.31
C TRP A 576 -9.76 8.83 9.68
N GLN A 577 -10.54 9.87 9.37
CA GLN A 577 -10.26 11.26 9.75
C GLN A 577 -10.24 11.45 11.27
N ASP A 578 -11.07 10.71 12.01
CA ASP A 578 -11.08 10.73 13.48
C ASP A 578 -9.88 9.95 14.04
N ALA A 579 -9.43 8.89 13.36
CA ALA A 579 -8.20 8.17 13.70
C ALA A 579 -6.94 9.01 13.39
N MET A 580 -6.93 9.77 12.28
CA MET A 580 -5.89 10.74 11.95
C MET A 580 -5.80 11.83 13.04
N GLU A 581 -6.94 12.39 13.43
CA GLU A 581 -7.02 13.43 14.48
C GLU A 581 -6.55 12.90 15.84
N LYS A 582 -6.82 11.63 16.13
CA LYS A 582 -6.42 10.97 17.37
C LYS A 582 -4.89 10.90 17.57
N ILE A 583 -4.12 10.68 16.50
CA ILE A 583 -2.65 10.59 16.53
C ILE A 583 -1.94 11.90 16.16
N THR A 584 -2.46 12.67 15.20
CA THR A 584 -1.79 13.87 14.67
C THR A 584 -2.36 15.20 15.16
N GLY A 585 -3.57 15.22 15.72
CA GLY A 585 -4.31 16.45 16.02
C GLY A 585 -4.98 17.13 14.81
N GLN A 586 -4.93 16.54 13.61
CA GLN A 586 -5.59 17.03 12.40
C GLN A 586 -6.37 15.93 11.68
N LYS A 587 -7.39 16.29 10.88
CA LYS A 587 -8.24 15.31 10.17
C LYS A 587 -7.74 14.89 8.79
N ASN A 588 -6.78 15.61 8.21
CA ASN A 588 -6.40 15.49 6.79
C ASN A 588 -5.06 14.78 6.61
N MET A 589 -4.90 14.10 5.49
CA MET A 589 -3.59 13.70 4.97
C MET A 589 -2.79 14.95 4.57
N ASP A 590 -1.47 14.91 4.77
CA ASP A 590 -0.57 16.06 4.57
C ASP A 590 0.85 15.58 4.23
N SER A 591 1.45 16.14 3.18
CA SER A 591 2.81 15.82 2.74
C SER A 591 3.90 16.52 3.57
N ALA A 592 3.56 17.50 4.41
CA ALA A 592 4.54 18.35 5.11
C ALA A 592 5.54 17.55 5.97
N GLY A 593 5.09 16.49 6.65
CA GLY A 593 5.98 15.62 7.45
C GLY A 593 7.04 14.91 6.60
N LEU A 594 6.66 14.46 5.40
CA LEU A 594 7.58 13.82 4.45
C LEU A 594 8.54 14.85 3.86
N LEU A 595 8.02 15.98 3.38
CA LEU A 595 8.83 17.06 2.80
C LEU A 595 9.86 17.61 3.80
N GLU A 596 9.51 17.65 5.08
CA GLU A 596 10.42 18.03 6.16
C GLU A 596 11.48 16.96 6.47
N TYR A 597 11.10 15.69 6.55
CA TYR A 597 12.04 14.57 6.72
C TYR A 597 13.14 14.61 5.66
N PHE A 598 12.75 14.80 4.39
CA PHE A 598 13.66 14.84 3.24
C PHE A 598 14.25 16.24 2.95
N LYS A 599 13.94 17.27 3.73
CA LYS A 599 14.38 18.65 3.42
C LYS A 599 15.90 18.79 3.17
N PRO A 600 16.81 18.20 3.97
CA PRO A 600 18.25 18.33 3.72
C PRO A 600 18.68 17.74 2.37
N LEU A 601 18.06 16.64 1.95
CA LEU A 601 18.28 16.06 0.62
C LEU A 601 17.71 16.96 -0.48
N THR A 602 16.50 17.51 -0.29
CA THR A 602 15.86 18.41 -1.26
C THR A 602 16.73 19.64 -1.54
N ASP A 603 17.25 20.26 -0.49
CA ASP A 603 18.14 21.42 -0.58
C ASP A 603 19.43 21.04 -1.32
N TRP A 604 20.06 19.92 -0.92
CA TRP A 604 21.30 19.42 -1.53
C TRP A 604 21.14 19.07 -3.02
N LEU A 605 20.10 18.31 -3.39
CA LEU A 605 19.82 17.96 -4.79
C LEU A 605 19.60 19.20 -5.65
N THR A 606 18.89 20.21 -5.11
CA THR A 606 18.62 21.47 -5.81
C THR A 606 19.90 22.25 -6.09
N GLU A 607 20.82 22.32 -5.12
CA GLU A 607 22.13 22.97 -5.31
C GLU A 607 23.03 22.21 -6.30
N GLU A 608 23.09 20.88 -6.16
CA GLU A 608 23.96 20.02 -6.98
C GLU A 608 23.49 19.93 -8.44
N ASN A 609 22.18 19.78 -8.69
CA ASN A 609 21.62 19.81 -10.05
C ASN A 609 21.81 21.18 -10.73
N LYS A 610 21.68 22.27 -9.96
CA LYS A 610 21.96 23.64 -10.46
C LYS A 610 23.45 23.81 -10.80
N LYS A 611 24.34 23.30 -9.96
CA LYS A 611 25.80 23.33 -10.15
C LYS A 611 26.25 22.56 -11.38
N THR A 612 25.61 21.43 -11.72
CA THR A 612 25.90 20.68 -12.96
C THR A 612 25.03 21.04 -14.15
N ASN A 613 24.10 22.01 -14.01
CA ASN A 613 23.21 22.47 -15.07
C ASN A 613 22.39 21.32 -15.71
N GLU A 614 21.79 20.49 -14.85
CA GLU A 614 20.86 19.44 -15.28
C GLU A 614 19.50 20.00 -15.67
N TYR A 615 18.84 19.31 -16.61
CA TYR A 615 17.45 19.56 -16.92
C TYR A 615 16.57 18.95 -15.82
N ILE A 616 15.57 19.69 -15.32
CA ILE A 616 14.63 19.21 -14.29
C ILE A 616 13.32 18.82 -14.99
N GLY A 617 12.84 17.60 -14.74
CA GLY A 617 11.77 16.98 -15.54
C GLY A 617 12.30 16.34 -16.82
N TRP A 618 11.41 16.07 -17.77
CA TRP A 618 11.72 15.40 -19.03
C TRP A 618 10.88 15.95 -20.18
N LYS A 619 11.42 15.82 -21.40
CA LYS A 619 10.68 15.92 -22.66
C LYS A 619 9.93 14.61 -22.94
N PRO A 620 9.02 14.60 -23.95
CA PRO A 620 8.37 13.37 -24.37
C PRO A 620 9.35 12.24 -24.70
N ARG A 621 8.94 11.00 -24.42
CA ARG A 621 9.71 9.77 -24.66
C ARG A 621 10.06 9.60 -26.14
N ALA A 622 11.18 8.93 -26.40
CA ALA A 622 11.54 8.56 -27.77
C ALA A 622 10.80 7.29 -28.21
N ARG A 623 10.53 6.40 -27.24
CA ARG A 623 9.94 5.07 -27.48
C ARG A 623 8.44 5.11 -27.71
N GLN A 624 7.98 4.44 -28.76
CA GLN A 624 6.59 4.41 -29.15
C GLN A 624 5.84 3.26 -28.49
N CYS A 625 4.54 3.44 -28.31
CA CYS A 625 3.61 2.35 -28.13
C CYS A 625 2.57 2.43 -29.24
N VAL A 626 2.41 1.36 -30.01
CA VAL A 626 1.57 1.31 -31.23
C VAL A 626 0.45 0.28 -31.09
N GLN A 627 -0.44 0.17 -32.07
CA GLN A 627 -1.55 -0.79 -31.97
C GLN A 627 -1.08 -2.24 -32.17
N THR A 628 -0.16 -2.50 -33.10
CA THR A 628 0.29 -3.86 -33.41
C THR A 628 1.80 -4.00 -33.58
N ARG A 629 2.37 -5.17 -33.25
CA ARG A 629 3.77 -5.53 -33.54
C ARG A 629 4.11 -5.44 -35.03
N SER A 630 3.11 -5.62 -35.90
CA SER A 630 3.24 -5.40 -37.34
C SER A 630 3.51 -3.95 -37.73
N GLU A 631 3.02 -2.97 -36.97
CA GLU A 631 3.33 -1.55 -37.20
C GLU A 631 4.79 -1.24 -36.85
N LEU A 632 5.31 -1.77 -35.74
CA LEU A 632 6.73 -1.63 -35.37
C LEU A 632 7.65 -2.16 -36.48
N ALA A 633 7.38 -3.38 -36.97
CA ALA A 633 8.17 -4.00 -38.03
C ALA A 633 8.14 -3.19 -39.34
N ALA A 634 7.02 -2.52 -39.65
CA ALA A 634 6.92 -1.67 -40.84
C ALA A 634 7.79 -0.40 -40.72
N VAL A 635 7.82 0.23 -39.54
CA VAL A 635 8.68 1.40 -39.27
C VAL A 635 10.16 1.03 -39.39
N GLU A 636 10.61 -0.05 -38.73
CA GLU A 636 12.00 -0.53 -38.82
C GLU A 636 12.42 -0.83 -40.27
N THR A 637 11.56 -1.44 -41.09
CA THR A 637 11.88 -1.67 -42.51
C THR A 637 11.94 -0.40 -43.36
N THR A 638 11.34 0.70 -42.92
CA THR A 638 11.37 1.97 -43.64
C THR A 638 12.65 2.74 -43.30
N GLU A 639 13.03 2.79 -42.02
CA GLU A 639 14.30 3.42 -41.58
C GLU A 639 15.54 2.65 -42.06
N ALA A 640 15.44 1.35 -42.30
CA ALA A 640 16.54 0.54 -42.87
C ALA A 640 16.69 0.68 -44.41
N LEU A 641 15.83 1.46 -45.07
CA LEU A 641 15.85 1.71 -46.52
C LEU A 641 16.22 3.16 -46.90
N GLU A 642 16.41 4.05 -45.93
CA GLU A 642 16.93 5.42 -46.09
C GLU A 642 18.43 5.53 -45.73
#